data_AF-A0A812UWB0-F1
#
_entry.id   AF-A0A812UWB0-F1
#
_cell.length_a   1.000
_cell.length_b   1.000
_cell.length_c   1.000
_cell.angle_alpha   90.00
_cell.angle_beta   90.00
_cell.angle_gamma   90.00
#
_symmetry.space_group_name_H-M   'P 1'
#
loop_
_entity.id
_entity.type
_entity.pdbx_description
1 polymer ?
#
loop_
_entity_poly.entity_id
_entity_poly.type
_entity_poly.pdbx_seq_one_letter_code
_entity_poly.pdbx_strand_id
1 'polypeptide(L)'
;MVRIIIVSDTHGLHETLNMPAGDVLIHCGDLADRGHVEHVRSCIRWFNSLPYNEIFVVDGNHDCSIPSKMAPGQAVLDIQAEFERLADHSKVKLLQDDAVLCHEGQLCIFGASWGSCEAGDFARVYQTQCPIDVMVAHHHPQLPSKDFPSDLELGAWQGSAQLTKVVLKARIPLCCSGHIHWGRGCVPLRRRGGLYSHFVNAANEKPVKKHKGASDKHALTPPVVLDYNIATRQVERVQCPSHRDTGMPQYAGVFDKSQVLATEADRRAAAMQAVYDDAPSKSRVTVHLLLDPQEELGGCLSALAATFNEEVIQEVGEILGEECVARGANVLLGPTLNIHRTPITGRHFECFSEDPHLTARAAVAYVRGVQKYSAACVKHLVGNDQEADRGHSNSVIPERVLHEVYLQPFEAAIREADAQAVMPGYNRLNGTYCAENAKLLQATLRDTWGFKGLIVSDWWANRTTLKALEAGLNVEMPGIEPRYFGGYLLDKARNGEVSEKLLDERCRPLLRTLRRYPRPGRDSGASLAPAVGRRKAAFAKAARESLVLLKNTGALPLQPAKLRRLALIGPAAAKTTIQGGGSSRVHCGRSQSILDAFREALTGTGVELVHESGCFLGERPTKNPELEGLKRMGGADAQGQPVAHHYEAKFLDFILRIAASCSQKEVFRRCAMPCLRPLGLRHTNPDEFNLVGMEFSNPTGDGPPQKRVVSWLKGFGLGAAAGTVGALCGLAAGASATALAAAVATGSALGLVGAEVTVQRAKQALAHEEHCLERAAALSADCDATVLVLGTDGFWECEGVDQPHMRFPGRQDELLLRCASAAQASGKPLILVLNVGSPKELPNLSDVRSVLLSYYGGEQTAPAVVAALLGVPDLQFG
;
A
#
# COMPACT_ATOMS: atom_id res chain seq x y z
N MET A 1 -2.27 -37.55 -34.50
CA MET A 1 -1.24 -37.25 -33.48
C MET A 1 0.08 -37.20 -34.20
N VAL A 2 0.91 -36.19 -33.95
CA VAL A 2 2.25 -36.05 -34.52
C VAL A 2 3.24 -35.96 -33.39
N ARG A 3 4.24 -36.83 -33.38
CA ARG A 3 5.36 -36.77 -32.45
C ARG A 3 6.44 -35.86 -33.00
N ILE A 4 6.61 -34.71 -32.38
CA ILE A 4 7.62 -33.71 -32.75
C ILE A 4 8.80 -33.80 -31.77
N ILE A 5 10.01 -33.92 -32.33
CA ILE A 5 11.28 -33.93 -31.62
C ILE A 5 11.92 -32.55 -31.78
N ILE A 6 12.40 -31.95 -30.69
CA ILE A 6 12.97 -30.60 -30.71
C ILE A 6 14.35 -30.61 -30.08
N VAL A 7 15.31 -30.02 -30.79
CA VAL A 7 16.70 -29.83 -30.38
C VAL A 7 17.16 -28.40 -30.69
N SER A 8 18.24 -27.95 -30.05
CA SER A 8 18.88 -26.66 -30.32
C SER A 8 20.35 -26.71 -29.91
N ASP A 9 21.10 -25.67 -30.27
CA ASP A 9 22.43 -25.35 -29.73
C ASP A 9 23.45 -26.48 -29.92
N THR A 10 23.36 -27.23 -31.02
CA THR A 10 24.22 -28.39 -31.22
C THR A 10 25.69 -28.02 -31.37
N HIS A 11 26.01 -26.79 -31.83
CA HIS A 11 27.37 -26.24 -31.89
C HIS A 11 28.42 -27.21 -32.48
N GLY A 12 28.05 -27.99 -33.49
CA GLY A 12 28.92 -29.00 -34.13
C GLY A 12 29.02 -30.36 -33.43
N LEU A 13 28.33 -30.58 -32.31
CA LEU A 13 28.34 -31.83 -31.54
C LEU A 13 27.12 -32.74 -31.80
N HIS A 14 26.35 -32.47 -32.86
CA HIS A 14 25.07 -33.12 -33.15
C HIS A 14 25.11 -34.66 -33.20
N GLU A 15 26.22 -35.27 -33.65
CA GLU A 15 26.37 -36.74 -33.68
C GLU A 15 26.37 -37.40 -32.31
N THR A 16 26.56 -36.61 -31.23
CA THR A 16 26.56 -37.12 -29.85
C THR A 16 25.15 -37.25 -29.25
N LEU A 17 24.11 -36.72 -29.92
CA LEU A 17 22.73 -36.80 -29.46
C LEU A 17 22.14 -38.20 -29.69
N ASN A 18 21.54 -38.76 -28.64
CA ASN A 18 20.69 -39.94 -28.77
C ASN A 18 19.27 -39.53 -29.22
N MET A 19 18.97 -39.76 -30.50
CA MET A 19 17.74 -39.29 -31.15
C MET A 19 16.56 -40.27 -30.96
N PRO A 20 15.45 -39.87 -30.33
CA PRO A 20 14.28 -40.71 -30.14
C PRO A 20 13.46 -40.88 -31.42
N ALA A 21 12.63 -41.92 -31.52
CA ALA A 21 11.71 -42.04 -32.66
C ALA A 21 10.64 -40.92 -32.64
N GLY A 22 10.35 -40.34 -33.80
CA GLY A 22 9.33 -39.31 -33.98
C GLY A 22 9.01 -39.07 -35.46
N ASP A 23 7.99 -38.24 -35.71
CA ASP A 23 7.48 -37.96 -37.06
C ASP A 23 8.17 -36.73 -37.67
N VAL A 24 8.37 -35.69 -36.86
CA VAL A 24 8.96 -34.40 -37.26
C VAL A 24 10.11 -34.03 -36.34
N LEU A 25 11.23 -33.56 -36.89
CA LEU A 25 12.34 -32.98 -36.12
C LEU A 25 12.39 -31.45 -36.33
N ILE A 26 12.57 -30.69 -35.26
CA ILE A 26 12.79 -29.25 -35.27
C ILE A 26 14.14 -28.93 -34.63
N HIS A 27 14.99 -28.17 -35.33
CA HIS A 27 16.22 -27.60 -34.78
C HIS A 27 16.10 -26.08 -34.64
N CYS A 28 16.16 -25.57 -33.41
CA CYS A 28 15.87 -24.16 -33.08
C CYS A 28 17.08 -23.21 -33.23
N GLY A 29 18.01 -23.47 -34.15
CA GLY A 29 19.22 -22.67 -34.36
C GLY A 29 20.45 -23.08 -33.54
N ASP A 30 21.57 -22.44 -33.84
CA ASP A 30 22.91 -22.69 -33.30
C ASP A 30 23.49 -24.08 -33.65
N LEU A 31 23.50 -24.38 -34.95
CA LEU A 31 24.10 -25.58 -35.52
C LEU A 31 25.63 -25.57 -35.41
N ALA A 32 26.23 -24.39 -35.58
CA ALA A 32 27.67 -24.18 -35.53
C ALA A 32 28.10 -23.52 -34.22
N ASP A 33 29.35 -23.75 -33.82
CA ASP A 33 30.05 -22.85 -32.91
C ASP A 33 30.68 -21.70 -33.73
N ARG A 34 30.13 -20.49 -33.59
CA ARG A 34 30.68 -19.21 -34.12
C ARG A 34 30.93 -19.21 -35.63
N GLY A 35 29.98 -19.70 -36.41
CA GLY A 35 29.98 -19.59 -37.87
C GLY A 35 30.96 -20.51 -38.59
N HIS A 36 31.40 -21.59 -37.93
CA HIS A 36 32.28 -22.58 -38.55
C HIS A 36 31.51 -23.43 -39.58
N VAL A 37 31.78 -23.21 -40.86
CA VAL A 37 31.04 -23.81 -41.99
C VAL A 37 31.02 -25.35 -41.95
N GLU A 38 32.10 -26.00 -41.52
CA GLU A 38 32.12 -27.47 -41.46
C GLU A 38 31.16 -28.03 -40.40
N HIS A 39 30.83 -27.27 -39.34
CA HIS A 39 29.81 -27.70 -38.38
C HIS A 39 28.42 -27.71 -39.02
N VAL A 40 28.09 -26.68 -39.81
CA VAL A 40 26.84 -26.62 -40.59
C VAL A 40 26.79 -27.77 -41.60
N ARG A 41 27.85 -27.98 -42.38
CA ARG A 41 27.94 -29.07 -43.36
C ARG A 41 27.83 -30.45 -42.73
N SER A 42 28.43 -30.64 -41.55
CA SER A 42 28.32 -31.87 -40.77
C SER A 42 26.88 -32.06 -40.28
N CYS A 43 26.26 -31.01 -39.75
CA CYS A 43 24.89 -31.06 -39.22
C CYS A 43 23.86 -31.37 -40.34
N ILE A 44 24.02 -30.80 -41.54
CA ILE A 44 23.19 -31.12 -42.71
C ILE A 44 23.33 -32.60 -43.10
N ARG A 45 24.57 -33.12 -43.16
CA ARG A 45 24.82 -34.54 -43.45
C ARG A 45 24.18 -35.45 -42.39
N TRP A 46 24.26 -35.05 -41.12
CA TRP A 46 23.61 -35.75 -40.03
C TRP A 46 22.08 -35.74 -40.19
N PHE A 47 21.45 -34.60 -40.48
CA PHE A 47 20.00 -34.53 -40.75
C PHE A 47 19.56 -35.48 -41.88
N ASN A 48 20.32 -35.53 -42.99
CA ASN A 48 20.04 -36.44 -44.09
C ASN A 48 20.07 -37.92 -43.64
N SER A 49 20.94 -38.26 -42.69
CA SER A 49 21.11 -39.64 -42.18
C SER A 49 20.05 -40.10 -41.17
N LEU A 50 19.36 -39.17 -40.49
CA LEU A 50 18.39 -39.51 -39.43
C LEU A 50 17.12 -40.18 -39.99
N PRO A 51 16.33 -40.93 -39.20
CA PRO A 51 15.16 -41.64 -39.71
C PRO A 51 13.87 -40.80 -39.82
N TYR A 52 13.90 -39.49 -39.54
CA TYR A 52 12.72 -38.62 -39.62
C TYR A 52 12.33 -38.36 -41.07
N ASN A 53 11.04 -38.21 -41.37
CA ASN A 53 10.57 -37.91 -42.73
C ASN A 53 10.60 -36.41 -43.04
N GLU A 54 10.46 -35.55 -42.03
CA GLU A 54 10.47 -34.09 -42.19
C GLU A 54 11.31 -33.44 -41.07
N ILE A 55 12.25 -32.58 -41.45
CA ILE A 55 13.18 -31.89 -40.56
C ILE A 55 13.15 -30.39 -40.87
N PHE A 56 12.87 -29.56 -39.86
CA PHE A 56 12.79 -28.11 -39.99
C PHE A 56 13.86 -27.44 -39.15
N VAL A 57 14.55 -26.47 -39.73
CA VAL A 57 15.69 -25.79 -39.13
C VAL A 57 15.47 -24.28 -39.22
N VAL A 58 15.80 -23.55 -38.16
CA VAL A 58 16.00 -22.08 -38.21
C VAL A 58 17.47 -21.79 -37.88
N ASP A 59 17.96 -20.60 -38.25
CA ASP A 59 19.30 -20.13 -37.92
C ASP A 59 19.35 -19.48 -36.52
N GLY A 60 20.50 -19.62 -35.86
CA GLY A 60 20.80 -18.96 -34.59
C GLY A 60 21.96 -17.96 -34.69
N ASN A 61 22.29 -17.32 -33.56
CA ASN A 61 23.31 -16.28 -33.53
C ASN A 61 24.74 -16.84 -33.73
N HIS A 62 24.96 -18.14 -33.47
CA HIS A 62 26.22 -18.82 -33.76
C HIS A 62 26.29 -19.39 -35.18
N ASP A 63 25.21 -19.32 -35.95
CA ASP A 63 25.21 -19.70 -37.37
C ASP A 63 25.54 -18.52 -38.31
N CYS A 64 25.79 -17.34 -37.74
CA CYS A 64 26.21 -16.15 -38.45
C CYS A 64 27.73 -15.99 -38.44
N SER A 65 28.28 -15.38 -39.50
CA SER A 65 29.69 -14.99 -39.52
C SER A 65 29.92 -13.74 -38.66
N ILE A 66 30.80 -13.81 -37.66
CA ILE A 66 31.12 -12.68 -36.78
C ILE A 66 32.51 -12.13 -37.15
N PRO A 67 32.64 -10.98 -37.84
CA PRO A 67 33.90 -10.50 -38.42
C PRO A 67 35.06 -10.37 -37.42
N SER A 68 34.76 -10.00 -36.16
CA SER A 68 35.76 -9.82 -35.10
C SER A 68 36.33 -11.12 -34.52
N LYS A 69 35.78 -12.29 -34.90
CA LYS A 69 36.16 -13.61 -34.40
C LYS A 69 36.51 -14.60 -35.51
N MET A 70 36.51 -14.16 -36.77
CA MET A 70 36.90 -14.98 -37.93
C MET A 70 38.42 -15.09 -38.02
N ALA A 71 38.93 -16.29 -38.31
CA ALA A 71 40.34 -16.48 -38.60
C ALA A 71 40.69 -15.85 -39.97
N PRO A 72 41.91 -15.32 -40.18
CA PRO A 72 42.31 -14.79 -41.48
C PRO A 72 42.15 -15.81 -42.61
N GLY A 73 41.36 -15.48 -43.64
CA GLY A 73 41.09 -16.36 -44.79
C GLY A 73 39.82 -17.22 -44.68
N GLN A 74 39.06 -17.13 -43.60
CA GLN A 74 37.78 -17.83 -43.45
C GLN A 74 36.69 -17.14 -44.31
N ALA A 75 35.99 -17.91 -45.15
CA ALA A 75 34.89 -17.40 -45.96
C ALA A 75 33.68 -17.06 -45.07
N VAL A 76 32.91 -16.04 -45.47
CA VAL A 76 31.63 -15.71 -44.84
C VAL A 76 30.68 -16.90 -45.04
N LEU A 77 30.21 -17.46 -43.93
CA LEU A 77 29.19 -18.50 -43.91
C LEU A 77 27.88 -17.94 -44.46
N ASP A 78 27.43 -18.55 -45.55
CA ASP A 78 26.08 -18.43 -46.08
C ASP A 78 25.36 -19.76 -45.78
N ILE A 79 24.58 -19.77 -44.69
CA ILE A 79 23.88 -20.98 -44.24
C ILE A 79 22.86 -21.46 -45.29
N GLN A 80 22.20 -20.53 -45.98
CA GLN A 80 21.20 -20.84 -47.00
C GLN A 80 21.85 -21.58 -48.18
N ALA A 81 22.98 -21.08 -48.68
CA ALA A 81 23.70 -21.72 -49.78
C ALA A 81 24.20 -23.14 -49.42
N GLU A 82 24.59 -23.38 -48.15
CA GLU A 82 25.01 -24.72 -47.71
C GLU A 82 23.84 -25.70 -47.61
N PHE A 83 22.67 -25.26 -47.12
CA PHE A 83 21.45 -26.08 -47.15
C PHE A 83 21.00 -26.37 -48.58
N GLU A 84 21.00 -25.37 -49.46
CA GLU A 84 20.69 -25.55 -50.89
C GLU A 84 21.58 -26.62 -51.55
N ARG A 85 22.86 -26.63 -51.21
CA ARG A 85 23.85 -27.54 -51.80
C ARG A 85 23.84 -28.96 -51.24
N LEU A 86 23.61 -29.13 -49.93
CA LEU A 86 23.85 -30.39 -49.22
C LEU A 86 22.61 -31.06 -48.63
N ALA A 87 21.53 -30.31 -48.39
CA ALA A 87 20.34 -30.85 -47.75
C ALA A 87 19.56 -31.75 -48.72
N ASP A 88 19.02 -32.85 -48.21
CA ASP A 88 17.96 -33.58 -48.91
C ASP A 88 16.67 -32.77 -48.79
N HIS A 89 16.42 -31.89 -49.77
CA HIS A 89 15.27 -30.97 -49.79
C HIS A 89 13.90 -31.65 -49.78
N SER A 90 13.84 -32.96 -50.04
CA SER A 90 12.61 -33.74 -49.90
C SER A 90 12.18 -33.87 -48.43
N LYS A 91 13.12 -33.67 -47.49
CA LYS A 91 12.95 -33.90 -46.06
C LYS A 91 13.45 -32.75 -45.18
N VAL A 92 14.59 -32.14 -45.48
CA VAL A 92 15.26 -31.12 -44.65
C VAL A 92 14.98 -29.73 -45.22
N LYS A 93 14.42 -28.83 -44.40
CA LYS A 93 14.04 -27.48 -44.81
C LYS A 93 14.58 -26.44 -43.82
N LEU A 94 15.36 -25.49 -44.33
CA LEU A 94 15.74 -24.28 -43.62
C LEU A 94 14.61 -23.26 -43.78
N LEU A 95 14.10 -22.72 -42.68
CA LEU A 95 13.02 -21.75 -42.65
C LEU A 95 13.56 -20.41 -42.15
N GLN A 96 13.53 -19.40 -43.03
CA GLN A 96 13.93 -18.03 -42.72
C GLN A 96 12.80 -17.06 -43.05
N ASP A 97 12.00 -16.77 -42.03
CA ASP A 97 10.78 -15.96 -42.11
C ASP A 97 9.78 -16.45 -43.16
N ASP A 98 9.58 -17.78 -43.16
CA ASP A 98 8.70 -18.49 -44.07
C ASP A 98 7.91 -19.59 -43.35
N ALA A 99 6.80 -19.99 -43.95
CA ALA A 99 5.92 -21.05 -43.45
C ALA A 99 5.75 -22.18 -44.45
N VAL A 100 5.69 -23.40 -43.92
CA VAL A 100 5.53 -24.61 -44.72
C VAL A 100 4.44 -25.49 -44.16
N LEU A 101 3.62 -26.03 -45.07
CA LEU A 101 2.67 -27.10 -44.77
C LEU A 101 3.41 -28.43 -44.84
N CYS A 102 3.32 -29.20 -43.77
CA CYS A 102 3.96 -30.50 -43.59
C CYS A 102 2.94 -31.53 -43.11
N HIS A 103 3.37 -32.79 -43.01
CA HIS A 103 2.52 -33.90 -42.58
C HIS A 103 1.21 -33.98 -43.40
N GLU A 104 1.36 -34.22 -44.71
CA GLU A 104 0.25 -34.28 -45.68
C GLU A 104 -0.62 -33.01 -45.74
N GLY A 105 -0.03 -31.85 -45.42
CA GLY A 105 -0.71 -30.55 -45.46
C GLY A 105 -1.53 -30.24 -44.22
N GLN A 106 -1.41 -31.03 -43.16
CA GLN A 106 -2.20 -30.91 -41.94
C GLN A 106 -1.53 -30.08 -40.84
N LEU A 107 -0.23 -29.76 -40.95
CA LEU A 107 0.52 -29.00 -39.95
C LEU A 107 1.28 -27.83 -40.60
N CYS A 108 1.00 -26.59 -40.17
CA CYS A 108 1.68 -25.38 -40.68
C CYS A 108 2.78 -24.94 -39.69
N ILE A 109 4.06 -24.99 -40.11
CA ILE A 109 5.23 -24.59 -39.32
C ILE A 109 5.80 -23.29 -39.90
N PHE A 110 5.96 -22.26 -39.06
CA PHE A 110 6.64 -21.01 -39.39
C PHE A 110 8.00 -20.96 -38.72
N GLY A 111 9.06 -20.67 -39.47
CA GLY A 111 10.40 -20.43 -38.91
C GLY A 111 10.80 -18.96 -39.04
N ALA A 112 11.14 -18.31 -37.92
CA ALA A 112 11.69 -16.96 -37.92
C ALA A 112 13.22 -17.00 -38.00
N SER A 113 13.80 -16.12 -38.82
CA SER A 113 15.25 -16.02 -38.94
C SER A 113 15.88 -15.38 -37.69
N TRP A 114 17.18 -15.61 -37.48
CA TRP A 114 17.94 -14.90 -36.44
C TRP A 114 17.86 -13.38 -36.62
N GLY A 115 17.98 -12.88 -37.85
CA GLY A 115 17.90 -11.44 -38.15
C GLY A 115 16.56 -10.82 -37.73
N SER A 116 15.46 -11.52 -37.99
CA SER A 116 14.11 -11.11 -37.54
C SER A 116 13.96 -11.21 -36.02
N CYS A 117 14.56 -12.21 -35.39
CA CYS A 117 14.61 -12.34 -33.93
C CYS A 117 15.37 -11.20 -33.26
N GLU A 118 16.49 -10.75 -33.84
CA GLU A 118 17.32 -9.65 -33.34
C GLU A 118 16.64 -8.29 -33.54
N ALA A 119 16.06 -8.05 -34.72
CA ALA A 119 15.32 -6.83 -35.03
C ALA A 119 13.97 -6.74 -34.29
N GLY A 120 13.45 -7.86 -33.79
CA GLY A 120 12.11 -7.95 -33.22
C GLY A 120 11.00 -7.77 -34.25
N ASP A 121 11.30 -8.03 -35.53
CA ASP A 121 10.36 -7.92 -36.65
C ASP A 121 9.78 -9.29 -37.00
N PHE A 122 8.49 -9.47 -36.73
CA PHE A 122 7.76 -10.70 -37.05
C PHE A 122 6.55 -10.41 -37.95
N ALA A 123 6.59 -9.34 -38.74
CA ALA A 123 5.45 -8.91 -39.56
C ALA A 123 4.97 -10.01 -40.53
N ARG A 124 5.91 -10.84 -41.03
CA ARG A 124 5.63 -11.96 -41.95
C ARG A 124 4.70 -13.03 -41.38
N VAL A 125 4.66 -13.20 -40.05
CA VAL A 125 3.71 -14.11 -39.37
C VAL A 125 2.26 -13.76 -39.71
N TYR A 126 1.94 -12.47 -39.85
CA TYR A 126 0.58 -12.02 -40.19
C TYR A 126 0.29 -12.07 -41.70
N GLN A 127 1.30 -12.33 -42.53
CA GLN A 127 1.18 -12.42 -43.99
C GLN A 127 1.05 -13.87 -44.48
N THR A 128 1.29 -14.85 -43.58
CA THR A 128 1.13 -16.27 -43.87
C THR A 128 -0.33 -16.62 -44.16
N GLN A 129 -0.56 -17.36 -45.25
CA GLN A 129 -1.91 -17.72 -45.72
C GLN A 129 -2.49 -18.95 -45.02
N CYS A 130 -1.69 -19.73 -44.28
CA CYS A 130 -2.14 -20.83 -43.42
C CYS A 130 -2.15 -20.47 -41.92
N PRO A 131 -3.09 -21.01 -41.12
CA PRO A 131 -3.03 -20.89 -39.67
C PRO A 131 -1.80 -21.61 -39.11
N ILE A 132 -0.86 -20.86 -38.53
CA ILE A 132 0.39 -21.41 -37.99
C ILE A 132 0.10 -22.25 -36.75
N ASP A 133 0.55 -23.50 -36.76
CA ASP A 133 0.47 -24.45 -35.64
C ASP A 133 1.71 -24.40 -34.76
N VAL A 134 2.89 -24.29 -35.39
CA VAL A 134 4.18 -24.27 -34.71
C VAL A 134 4.98 -23.06 -35.16
N MET A 135 5.37 -22.21 -34.21
CA MET A 135 6.34 -21.13 -34.42
C MET A 135 7.72 -21.59 -33.96
N VAL A 136 8.72 -21.54 -34.82
CA VAL A 136 10.12 -21.85 -34.48
C VAL A 136 10.92 -20.55 -34.56
N ALA A 137 11.65 -20.20 -33.50
CA ALA A 137 12.49 -19.02 -33.46
C ALA A 137 13.69 -19.27 -32.55
N HIS A 138 14.88 -18.78 -32.88
CA HIS A 138 16.02 -18.99 -31.99
C HIS A 138 15.85 -18.25 -30.65
N HIS A 139 15.44 -16.96 -30.69
CA HIS A 139 15.05 -16.22 -29.49
C HIS A 139 13.86 -16.86 -28.77
N HIS A 140 13.95 -16.94 -27.44
CA HIS A 140 12.84 -17.40 -26.60
C HIS A 140 11.81 -16.27 -26.38
N PRO A 141 10.50 -16.53 -26.26
CA PRO A 141 9.51 -15.53 -25.83
C PRO A 141 9.79 -14.98 -24.42
N GLN A 142 9.54 -13.69 -24.19
CA GLN A 142 9.63 -13.13 -22.84
C GLN A 142 8.53 -13.68 -21.92
N LEU A 143 8.94 -14.56 -20.99
CA LEU A 143 8.08 -15.08 -19.92
C LEU A 143 8.12 -14.17 -18.68
N PRO A 144 7.13 -14.25 -17.76
CA PRO A 144 7.11 -13.44 -16.54
C PRO A 144 8.38 -13.64 -15.68
N SER A 145 9.00 -12.55 -15.22
CA SER A 145 10.29 -12.54 -14.48
C SER A 145 10.39 -13.37 -13.19
N LYS A 146 9.28 -13.95 -12.73
CA LYS A 146 9.16 -14.79 -11.53
C LYS A 146 9.58 -16.24 -11.75
N ASP A 147 9.77 -16.64 -13.01
CA ASP A 147 10.15 -17.99 -13.41
C ASP A 147 11.67 -18.15 -13.61
N PHE A 148 12.49 -17.14 -13.24
CA PHE A 148 13.96 -17.18 -13.32
C PHE A 148 14.61 -16.94 -11.93
N PRO A 149 15.73 -17.61 -11.59
CA PRO A 149 16.47 -17.36 -10.35
C PRO A 149 16.95 -15.90 -10.24
N SER A 150 16.87 -15.33 -9.03
CA SER A 150 17.18 -13.91 -8.75
C SER A 150 18.66 -13.53 -8.88
N ASP A 151 19.52 -14.53 -9.00
CA ASP A 151 20.99 -14.50 -8.94
C ASP A 151 21.65 -14.53 -10.32
N LEU A 152 20.85 -14.56 -11.39
CA LEU A 152 21.33 -14.39 -12.77
C LEU A 152 21.31 -12.90 -13.17
N GLU A 153 22.46 -12.37 -13.62
CA GLU A 153 22.53 -11.11 -14.35
C GLU A 153 21.87 -11.27 -15.74
N LEU A 154 20.54 -11.29 -15.77
CA LEU A 154 19.72 -11.48 -16.97
C LEU A 154 19.64 -10.18 -17.77
N GLY A 155 20.74 -9.74 -18.40
CA GLY A 155 20.75 -8.62 -19.36
C GLY A 155 19.82 -8.85 -20.57
N ALA A 156 20.31 -8.63 -21.80
CA ALA A 156 19.55 -8.81 -23.06
C ALA A 156 18.97 -10.23 -23.33
N TRP A 157 18.99 -11.13 -22.35
CA TRP A 157 18.69 -12.56 -22.41
C TRP A 157 17.29 -12.95 -21.86
N GLN A 158 16.42 -11.96 -21.57
CA GLN A 158 15.07 -12.19 -21.00
C GLN A 158 14.02 -12.66 -22.01
N GLY A 159 14.43 -13.06 -23.22
CA GLY A 159 13.54 -13.38 -24.32
C GLY A 159 12.89 -12.15 -24.97
N SER A 160 12.15 -12.38 -26.07
CA SER A 160 11.55 -11.34 -26.90
C SER A 160 10.10 -11.04 -26.51
N ALA A 161 9.85 -9.79 -26.08
CA ALA A 161 8.51 -9.29 -25.80
C ALA A 161 7.64 -9.23 -27.07
N GLN A 162 8.28 -8.91 -28.21
CA GLN A 162 7.68 -8.84 -29.53
C GLN A 162 7.22 -10.22 -29.98
N LEU A 163 8.08 -11.24 -29.84
CA LEU A 163 7.72 -12.64 -30.15
C LEU A 163 6.55 -13.11 -29.29
N THR A 164 6.55 -12.76 -28.00
CA THR A 164 5.42 -13.06 -27.09
C THR A 164 4.13 -12.43 -27.58
N LYS A 165 4.15 -11.14 -27.93
CA LYS A 165 2.96 -10.46 -28.48
C LYS A 165 2.47 -11.11 -29.76
N VAL A 166 3.38 -11.57 -30.63
CA VAL A 166 3.05 -12.17 -31.92
C VAL A 166 2.40 -13.54 -31.75
N VAL A 167 3.03 -14.43 -30.98
CA VAL A 167 2.45 -15.76 -30.65
C VAL A 167 1.08 -15.60 -30.02
N LEU A 168 0.92 -14.62 -29.13
CA LEU A 168 -0.36 -14.38 -28.48
C LEU A 168 -1.41 -13.80 -29.43
N LYS A 169 -1.05 -12.80 -30.23
CA LYS A 169 -2.00 -12.15 -31.15
C LYS A 169 -2.42 -13.07 -32.29
N ALA A 170 -1.48 -13.86 -32.83
CA ALA A 170 -1.74 -14.83 -33.88
C ALA A 170 -2.31 -16.17 -33.37
N ARG A 171 -2.45 -16.35 -32.05
CA ARG A 171 -3.00 -17.56 -31.40
C ARG A 171 -2.26 -18.84 -31.81
N ILE A 172 -0.93 -18.78 -31.83
CA ILE A 172 -0.11 -19.91 -32.26
C ILE A 172 -0.05 -20.96 -31.13
N PRO A 173 -0.47 -22.23 -31.36
CA PRO A 173 -0.57 -23.25 -30.31
C PRO A 173 0.75 -23.73 -29.70
N LEU A 174 1.83 -23.76 -30.48
CA LEU A 174 3.14 -24.23 -30.04
C LEU A 174 4.24 -23.27 -30.53
N CYS A 175 5.15 -22.86 -29.65
CA CYS A 175 6.29 -22.04 -29.99
C CYS A 175 7.58 -22.65 -29.42
N CYS A 176 8.53 -22.98 -30.31
CA CYS A 176 9.77 -23.69 -30.02
C CYS A 176 10.97 -22.74 -30.18
N SER A 177 11.94 -22.81 -29.27
CA SER A 177 13.11 -21.94 -29.26
C SER A 177 14.37 -22.53 -28.62
N GLY A 178 15.49 -21.82 -28.75
CA GLY A 178 16.83 -22.34 -28.47
C GLY A 178 17.77 -21.47 -27.63
N HIS A 179 17.54 -20.17 -27.48
CA HIS A 179 18.62 -19.26 -27.06
C HIS A 179 18.88 -19.15 -25.54
N ILE A 180 17.96 -19.53 -24.64
CA ILE A 180 18.15 -19.36 -23.18
C ILE A 180 18.78 -20.61 -22.57
N HIS A 181 20.11 -20.62 -22.44
CA HIS A 181 20.93 -21.71 -21.90
C HIS A 181 20.66 -22.10 -20.42
N TRP A 182 19.73 -21.43 -19.75
CA TRP A 182 19.36 -21.65 -18.34
C TRP A 182 17.89 -22.03 -18.15
N GLY A 183 17.13 -22.18 -19.24
CA GLY A 183 15.68 -22.30 -19.17
C GLY A 183 15.09 -23.36 -20.07
N ARG A 184 15.48 -24.63 -19.91
CA ARG A 184 14.97 -25.74 -20.73
C ARG A 184 13.61 -26.23 -20.22
N GLY A 185 12.71 -26.57 -21.14
CA GLY A 185 11.43 -27.21 -20.79
C GLY A 185 10.26 -26.74 -21.63
N CYS A 186 9.05 -27.09 -21.20
CA CYS A 186 7.80 -26.70 -21.86
C CYS A 186 6.87 -25.99 -20.86
N VAL A 187 6.46 -24.76 -21.19
CA VAL A 187 5.59 -23.90 -20.39
C VAL A 187 4.28 -23.63 -21.14
N PRO A 188 3.15 -24.16 -20.67
CA PRO A 188 1.84 -23.78 -21.22
C PRO A 188 1.33 -22.47 -20.63
N LEU A 189 0.85 -21.59 -21.51
CA LEU A 189 0.17 -20.35 -21.13
C LEU A 189 -1.36 -20.54 -21.19
N ARG A 190 -2.06 -20.19 -20.10
CA ARG A 190 -3.53 -20.32 -19.97
C ARG A 190 -4.18 -18.95 -19.68
N ARG A 191 -5.34 -18.66 -20.29
CA ARG A 191 -6.21 -17.49 -19.98
C ARG A 191 -7.58 -17.97 -19.49
N ARG A 192 -8.39 -17.13 -18.82
CA ARG A 192 -9.77 -17.47 -18.43
C ARG A 192 -10.53 -18.00 -19.66
N GLY A 193 -10.80 -19.31 -19.70
CA GLY A 193 -11.47 -19.99 -20.82
C GLY A 193 -10.69 -21.14 -21.48
N GLY A 194 -9.41 -21.34 -21.19
CA GLY A 194 -8.65 -22.50 -21.70
C GLY A 194 -7.14 -22.29 -21.86
N LEU A 195 -6.46 -23.34 -22.33
CA LEU A 195 -5.07 -23.32 -22.76
C LEU A 195 -4.92 -22.48 -24.04
N TYR A 196 -3.88 -21.65 -24.11
CA TYR A 196 -3.68 -20.70 -25.22
C TYR A 196 -2.49 -21.08 -26.11
N SER A 197 -1.33 -21.39 -25.53
CA SER A 197 -0.12 -21.78 -26.29
C SER A 197 0.86 -22.55 -25.39
N HIS A 198 1.72 -23.38 -25.96
CA HIS A 198 2.87 -24.02 -25.31
C HIS A 198 4.17 -23.38 -25.79
N PHE A 199 5.01 -22.94 -24.86
CA PHE A 199 6.36 -22.45 -25.12
C PHE A 199 7.37 -23.53 -24.80
N VAL A 200 8.25 -23.87 -25.74
CA VAL A 200 9.28 -24.89 -25.57
C VAL A 200 10.64 -24.26 -25.77
N ASN A 201 11.54 -24.50 -24.83
CA ASN A 201 12.95 -24.17 -24.97
C ASN A 201 13.78 -25.45 -25.01
N ALA A 202 14.52 -25.65 -26.10
CA ALA A 202 15.40 -26.77 -26.34
C ALA A 202 16.90 -26.41 -26.21
N ALA A 203 17.22 -25.23 -25.67
CA ALA A 203 18.58 -24.77 -25.38
C ALA A 203 19.40 -25.77 -24.56
N ASN A 204 20.72 -25.72 -24.71
CA ASN A 204 21.64 -26.48 -23.85
C ASN A 204 21.81 -25.85 -22.47
N GLU A 205 21.82 -26.68 -21.42
CA GLU A 205 22.10 -26.24 -20.04
C GLU A 205 23.58 -25.86 -19.88
N LYS A 206 23.88 -24.65 -19.38
CA LYS A 206 25.24 -24.31 -18.93
C LYS A 206 25.47 -24.82 -17.50
N PRO A 207 26.61 -25.47 -17.18
CA PRO A 207 26.92 -25.83 -15.81
C PRO A 207 27.05 -24.56 -14.96
N VAL A 208 26.46 -24.58 -13.76
CA VAL A 208 26.63 -23.53 -12.74
C VAL A 208 28.12 -23.50 -12.37
N LYS A 209 28.78 -22.35 -12.56
CA LYS A 209 30.21 -22.14 -12.25
C LYS A 209 30.58 -22.70 -10.87
N LYS A 210 31.19 -23.89 -10.82
CA LYS A 210 31.99 -24.37 -9.69
C LYS A 210 33.47 -24.32 -10.10
N HIS A 211 34.21 -23.45 -9.43
CA HIS A 211 35.67 -23.30 -9.41
C HIS A 211 36.41 -23.02 -10.73
N LYS A 212 37.35 -22.05 -10.67
CA LYS A 212 38.41 -21.88 -11.68
C LYS A 212 39.22 -23.17 -11.74
N GLY A 213 39.13 -23.91 -12.86
CA GLY A 213 40.04 -25.03 -13.14
C GLY A 213 39.45 -26.22 -13.88
N ALA A 214 38.13 -26.35 -14.04
CA ALA A 214 37.55 -27.43 -14.84
C ALA A 214 37.43 -27.02 -16.32
N SER A 215 37.98 -27.84 -17.23
CA SER A 215 37.77 -27.67 -18.68
C SER A 215 36.34 -28.08 -19.04
N ASP A 216 35.43 -27.12 -19.10
CA ASP A 216 34.04 -27.32 -19.52
C ASP A 216 33.97 -27.76 -20.98
N LYS A 217 33.57 -29.02 -21.24
CA LYS A 217 33.02 -29.42 -22.54
C LYS A 217 31.49 -29.34 -22.45
N HIS A 218 30.87 -28.63 -23.39
CA HIS A 218 29.41 -28.52 -23.53
C HIS A 218 28.78 -29.91 -23.70
N ALA A 219 28.18 -30.46 -22.64
CA ALA A 219 27.35 -31.65 -22.78
C ALA A 219 26.04 -31.25 -23.45
N LEU A 220 25.73 -31.83 -24.61
CA LEU A 220 24.45 -31.59 -25.27
C LEU A 220 23.31 -32.17 -24.43
N THR A 221 22.23 -31.41 -24.31
CA THR A 221 21.06 -31.84 -23.55
C THR A 221 20.21 -32.77 -24.43
N PRO A 222 19.57 -33.83 -23.87
CA PRO A 222 18.78 -34.72 -24.70
C PRO A 222 17.60 -34.00 -25.40
N PRO A 223 17.07 -34.53 -26.51
CA PRO A 223 15.94 -33.91 -27.22
C PRO A 223 14.68 -33.76 -26.36
N VAL A 224 13.89 -32.72 -26.64
CA VAL A 224 12.52 -32.58 -26.11
C VAL A 224 11.57 -33.35 -27.03
N VAL A 225 10.73 -34.20 -26.46
CA VAL A 225 9.79 -35.04 -27.23
C VAL A 225 8.38 -34.63 -26.88
N LEU A 226 7.52 -34.39 -27.87
CA LEU A 226 6.14 -33.98 -27.61
C LEU A 226 5.16 -34.54 -28.64
N ASP A 227 3.97 -34.91 -28.15
CA ASP A 227 2.88 -35.46 -28.95
C ASP A 227 1.85 -34.34 -29.20
N TYR A 228 1.77 -33.84 -30.43
CA TYR A 228 0.89 -32.77 -30.88
C TYR A 228 -0.36 -33.34 -31.57
N ASN A 229 -1.54 -32.89 -31.14
CA ASN A 229 -2.81 -33.25 -31.71
C ASN A 229 -3.24 -32.17 -32.72
N ILE A 230 -3.09 -32.48 -34.01
CA ILE A 230 -3.47 -31.56 -35.09
C ILE A 230 -4.95 -31.16 -35.01
N ALA A 231 -5.85 -32.13 -34.75
CA ALA A 231 -7.29 -31.89 -34.76
C ALA A 231 -7.74 -30.94 -33.64
N THR A 232 -7.13 -31.05 -32.45
CA THR A 232 -7.45 -30.18 -31.31
C THR A 232 -6.53 -28.98 -31.18
N ARG A 233 -5.46 -28.93 -31.98
CA ARG A 233 -4.37 -27.94 -31.91
C ARG A 233 -3.78 -27.82 -30.50
N GLN A 234 -3.51 -28.96 -29.86
CA GLN A 234 -2.99 -29.04 -28.50
C GLN A 234 -1.82 -30.01 -28.37
N VAL A 235 -0.91 -29.71 -27.44
CA VAL A 235 0.11 -30.67 -27.00
C VAL A 235 -0.50 -31.56 -25.94
N GLU A 236 -0.55 -32.86 -26.19
CA GLU A 236 -1.17 -33.85 -25.30
C GLU A 236 -0.15 -34.47 -24.34
N ARG A 237 1.12 -34.58 -24.78
CA ARG A 237 2.20 -35.15 -23.98
C ARG A 237 3.51 -34.43 -24.23
N VAL A 238 4.28 -34.22 -23.18
CA VAL A 238 5.66 -33.72 -23.25
C VAL A 238 6.55 -34.64 -22.42
N GLN A 239 7.68 -35.05 -23.01
CA GLN A 239 8.75 -35.76 -22.34
C GLN A 239 10.03 -34.93 -22.43
N CYS A 240 10.45 -34.42 -21.27
CA CYS A 240 11.75 -33.79 -21.05
C CYS A 240 12.50 -34.59 -19.97
N PRO A 241 13.73 -35.06 -20.20
CA PRO A 241 14.54 -35.67 -19.14
C PRO A 241 14.69 -34.75 -17.92
N SER A 242 14.59 -35.33 -16.71
CA SER A 242 14.47 -34.62 -15.42
C SER A 242 15.79 -34.12 -14.83
N HIS A 243 15.79 -32.89 -14.29
CA HIS A 243 16.85 -32.16 -13.57
C HIS A 243 17.45 -32.76 -12.28
N ARG A 244 17.23 -34.05 -11.95
CA ARG A 244 17.65 -34.58 -10.63
C ARG A 244 19.17 -34.59 -10.37
N ASP A 245 20.01 -34.36 -11.39
CA ASP A 245 21.47 -34.42 -11.25
C ASP A 245 22.23 -33.07 -11.35
N THR A 246 21.58 -31.92 -11.58
CA THR A 246 22.31 -30.63 -11.84
C THR A 246 21.97 -29.44 -10.94
N GLY A 247 20.94 -29.50 -10.08
CA GLY A 247 20.71 -28.49 -9.03
C GLY A 247 20.13 -27.13 -9.50
N MET A 248 19.42 -27.07 -10.62
CA MET A 248 18.67 -25.89 -11.11
C MET A 248 17.16 -26.20 -11.30
N PRO A 249 16.25 -25.21 -11.30
CA PRO A 249 14.80 -25.43 -11.25
C PRO A 249 14.21 -25.97 -12.56
N GLN A 250 13.28 -26.94 -12.48
CA GLN A 250 12.50 -27.40 -13.63
C GLN A 250 11.46 -26.35 -14.08
N TYR A 251 11.40 -26.05 -15.39
CA TYR A 251 10.26 -25.41 -16.05
C TYR A 251 9.10 -26.39 -16.30
N ALA A 252 8.73 -27.20 -15.30
CA ALA A 252 7.53 -28.04 -15.34
C ALA A 252 6.35 -27.27 -14.74
N GLY A 253 5.77 -26.36 -15.52
CA GLY A 253 4.77 -25.39 -15.09
C GLY A 253 3.33 -25.68 -15.55
N VAL A 254 2.75 -26.83 -15.19
CA VAL A 254 1.32 -26.91 -14.80
C VAL A 254 1.22 -27.88 -13.65
N PHE A 255 1.57 -27.40 -12.48
CA PHE A 255 0.86 -27.85 -11.32
C PHE A 255 -0.31 -26.90 -11.14
N ASP A 256 -1.49 -27.47 -11.31
CA ASP A 256 -2.73 -27.04 -10.68
C ASP A 256 -2.41 -26.29 -9.36
N LYS A 257 -2.99 -25.11 -9.16
CA LYS A 257 -2.78 -24.32 -7.94
C LYS A 257 -3.21 -25.06 -6.66
N SER A 258 -3.78 -26.26 -6.79
CA SER A 258 -3.95 -27.22 -5.70
C SER A 258 -2.65 -27.90 -5.21
N GLN A 259 -1.52 -27.78 -5.93
CA GLN A 259 -0.25 -28.49 -5.63
C GLN A 259 0.98 -27.60 -5.38
N VAL A 260 0.91 -26.27 -5.46
CA VAL A 260 2.02 -25.34 -5.08
C VAL A 260 2.14 -25.18 -3.55
N LEU A 261 1.56 -26.11 -2.82
CA LEU A 261 1.74 -26.28 -1.40
C LEU A 261 2.01 -27.77 -1.23
N ALA A 262 3.24 -28.16 -1.58
CA ALA A 262 3.65 -29.56 -1.75
C ALA A 262 3.64 -30.31 -0.41
N THR A 263 3.76 -29.55 0.68
CA THR A 263 3.55 -30.01 2.05
C THR A 263 2.45 -29.18 2.71
N GLU A 264 1.84 -29.72 3.76
CA GLU A 264 0.89 -28.94 4.57
C GLU A 264 1.61 -27.75 5.25
N ALA A 265 2.92 -27.84 5.48
CA ALA A 265 3.78 -26.72 5.91
C ALA A 265 3.75 -25.53 4.93
N ASP A 266 3.84 -25.78 3.62
CA ASP A 266 3.75 -24.73 2.59
C ASP A 266 2.36 -24.06 2.62
N ARG A 267 1.29 -24.84 2.81
CA ARG A 267 -0.11 -24.33 2.93
C ARG A 267 -0.26 -23.34 4.06
N ARG A 268 0.34 -23.69 5.20
CA ARG A 268 0.29 -22.91 6.43
C ARG A 268 1.11 -21.63 6.32
N ALA A 269 2.35 -21.72 5.81
CA ALA A 269 3.19 -20.54 5.59
C ALA A 269 2.56 -19.55 4.61
N ALA A 270 1.91 -20.03 3.53
CA ALA A 270 1.20 -19.17 2.59
C ALA A 270 -0.08 -18.54 3.17
N ALA A 271 -0.79 -19.24 4.08
CA ALA A 271 -1.97 -18.68 4.75
C ALA A 271 -1.63 -17.47 5.65
N MET A 272 -0.41 -17.44 6.21
CA MET A 272 0.10 -16.30 7.00
C MET A 272 0.45 -15.08 6.15
N GLN A 273 0.55 -15.22 4.82
CA GLN A 273 0.88 -14.12 3.88
C GLN A 273 -0.36 -13.37 3.36
N ALA A 274 -1.54 -13.98 3.40
CA ALA A 274 -2.74 -13.51 2.70
C ALA A 274 -3.61 -12.55 3.54
N VAL A 275 -3.05 -11.42 3.99
CA VAL A 275 -3.77 -10.41 4.78
C VAL A 275 -3.55 -9.02 4.19
N TYR A 276 -4.24 -8.76 3.07
CA TYR A 276 -4.83 -7.49 2.62
C TYR A 276 -5.15 -7.62 1.12
N ASP A 277 -6.43 -7.73 0.73
CA ASP A 277 -6.84 -7.62 -0.67
C ASP A 277 -8.22 -6.93 -0.73
N ASP A 278 -8.28 -5.76 -1.35
CA ASP A 278 -9.53 -5.09 -1.71
C ASP A 278 -10.01 -5.53 -3.12
N ALA A 279 -9.26 -6.42 -3.79
CA ALA A 279 -9.62 -7.01 -5.07
C ALA A 279 -10.13 -8.46 -4.92
N PRO A 280 -11.00 -8.93 -5.84
CA PRO A 280 -11.54 -10.28 -5.80
C PRO A 280 -10.52 -11.28 -6.38
N SER A 281 -9.49 -11.64 -5.61
CA SER A 281 -8.59 -12.75 -5.95
C SER A 281 -8.96 -14.03 -5.19
N LYS A 282 -9.08 -15.15 -5.92
CA LYS A 282 -9.53 -16.46 -5.41
C LYS A 282 -8.43 -17.19 -4.61
N SER A 283 -7.90 -16.60 -3.55
CA SER A 283 -7.12 -17.31 -2.53
C SER A 283 -8.01 -17.60 -1.31
N ARG A 284 -7.84 -18.77 -0.67
CA ARG A 284 -8.88 -19.41 0.16
C ARG A 284 -8.86 -19.06 1.66
N VAL A 285 -8.04 -18.12 2.12
CA VAL A 285 -8.06 -17.62 3.51
C VAL A 285 -7.54 -16.17 3.49
N THR A 286 -8.42 -15.17 3.57
CA THR A 286 -8.03 -13.76 3.61
C THR A 286 -8.74 -13.09 4.78
N VAL A 287 -7.96 -12.48 5.69
CA VAL A 287 -8.51 -11.61 6.74
C VAL A 287 -8.55 -10.19 6.20
N HIS A 288 -9.74 -9.60 6.16
CA HIS A 288 -9.93 -8.21 5.81
C HIS A 288 -9.86 -7.37 7.09
N LEU A 289 -8.87 -6.48 7.14
CA LEU A 289 -8.65 -5.57 8.25
C LEU A 289 -9.23 -4.21 7.87
N LEU A 290 -10.06 -3.64 8.73
CA LEU A 290 -10.52 -2.27 8.55
C LEU A 290 -9.70 -1.34 9.43
N LEU A 291 -9.06 -0.37 8.78
CA LEU A 291 -8.47 0.79 9.44
C LEU A 291 -9.54 1.86 9.74
N ASP A 292 -10.60 1.94 8.92
CA ASP A 292 -11.51 3.09 8.87
C ASP A 292 -12.98 2.74 8.53
N PRO A 293 -13.91 2.90 9.49
CA PRO A 293 -15.35 3.01 9.23
C PRO A 293 -15.77 4.37 8.65
N GLN A 294 -16.14 4.44 7.37
CA GLN A 294 -16.70 5.64 6.72
C GLN A 294 -18.23 5.75 6.77
N GLU A 295 -18.69 6.99 6.66
CA GLU A 295 -20.06 7.52 6.61
C GLU A 295 -20.30 8.49 7.76
N GLU A 296 -20.08 8.09 9.02
CA GLU A 296 -20.15 8.99 10.18
C GLU A 296 -19.13 8.66 11.29
N LEU A 297 -18.65 9.66 12.03
CA LEU A 297 -17.59 9.52 13.04
C LEU A 297 -18.09 9.74 14.48
N GLY A 298 -17.89 8.75 15.36
CA GLY A 298 -18.34 8.72 16.75
C GLY A 298 -17.39 9.30 17.83
N GLY A 299 -16.33 9.99 17.42
CA GLY A 299 -15.38 10.64 18.32
C GLY A 299 -14.13 9.82 18.65
N CYS A 300 -13.09 10.53 19.08
CA CYS A 300 -11.80 9.97 19.48
C CYS A 300 -11.88 9.29 20.86
N LEU A 301 -10.95 8.37 21.15
CA LEU A 301 -11.02 7.56 22.37
C LEU A 301 -10.89 8.39 23.65
N SER A 302 -10.13 9.48 23.63
CA SER A 302 -10.02 10.40 24.77
C SER A 302 -11.37 11.08 25.09
N ALA A 303 -12.16 11.39 24.06
CA ALA A 303 -13.51 11.93 24.24
C ALA A 303 -14.44 10.86 24.82
N LEU A 304 -14.39 9.63 24.28
CA LEU A 304 -15.20 8.52 24.78
C LEU A 304 -14.88 8.18 26.24
N ALA A 305 -13.61 8.20 26.65
CA ALA A 305 -13.22 7.99 28.05
C ALA A 305 -13.78 9.08 28.98
N ALA A 306 -13.84 10.33 28.51
CA ALA A 306 -14.37 11.46 29.29
C ALA A 306 -15.86 11.32 29.62
N THR A 307 -16.59 10.42 28.96
CA THR A 307 -17.97 10.08 29.31
C THR A 307 -18.09 9.34 30.65
N PHE A 308 -17.03 8.61 31.07
CA PHE A 308 -17.07 7.63 32.17
C PHE A 308 -18.26 6.64 32.07
N ASN A 309 -18.75 6.39 30.85
CA ASN A 309 -19.98 5.65 30.60
C ASN A 309 -19.74 4.43 29.70
N GLU A 310 -19.61 3.25 30.32
CA GLU A 310 -19.42 1.98 29.60
C GLU A 310 -20.55 1.67 28.60
N GLU A 311 -21.79 2.09 28.87
CA GLU A 311 -22.92 1.82 27.97
C GLU A 311 -22.79 2.61 26.65
N VAL A 312 -22.41 3.89 26.74
CA VAL A 312 -22.17 4.74 25.57
C VAL A 312 -20.98 4.21 24.76
N ILE A 313 -19.89 3.83 25.43
CA ILE A 313 -18.71 3.29 24.76
C ILE A 313 -19.03 1.97 24.06
N GLN A 314 -19.81 1.09 24.70
CA GLN A 314 -20.25 -0.16 24.08
C GLN A 314 -21.15 0.10 22.88
N GLU A 315 -22.11 1.03 22.97
CA GLU A 315 -23.01 1.38 21.87
C GLU A 315 -22.23 1.92 20.64
N VAL A 316 -21.23 2.78 20.88
CA VAL A 316 -20.30 3.22 19.82
C VAL A 316 -19.55 2.02 19.23
N GLY A 317 -19.03 1.11 20.06
CA GLY A 317 -18.37 -0.11 19.61
C GLY A 317 -19.27 -1.00 18.73
N GLU A 318 -20.55 -1.13 19.06
CA GLU A 318 -21.53 -1.88 18.28
C GLU A 318 -21.69 -1.31 16.87
N ILE A 319 -21.83 0.01 16.76
CA ILE A 319 -21.91 0.71 15.48
C ILE A 319 -20.65 0.47 14.64
N LEU A 320 -19.46 0.59 15.25
CA LEU A 320 -18.20 0.35 14.53
C LEU A 320 -18.07 -1.11 14.07
N GLY A 321 -18.61 -2.07 14.82
CA GLY A 321 -18.72 -3.46 14.40
C GLY A 321 -19.65 -3.65 13.20
N GLU A 322 -20.83 -3.00 13.21
CA GLU A 322 -21.77 -3.00 12.08
C GLU A 322 -21.13 -2.40 10.81
N GLU A 323 -20.36 -1.32 10.95
CA GLU A 323 -19.59 -0.72 9.86
C GLU A 323 -18.51 -1.65 9.28
N CYS A 324 -17.83 -2.43 10.14
CA CYS A 324 -16.88 -3.42 9.67
C CYS A 324 -17.57 -4.46 8.78
N VAL A 325 -18.74 -4.93 9.19
CA VAL A 325 -19.57 -5.86 8.42
C VAL A 325 -20.00 -5.24 7.09
N ALA A 326 -20.49 -4.00 7.10
CA ALA A 326 -20.89 -3.28 5.88
C ALA A 326 -19.76 -3.17 4.84
N ARG A 327 -18.50 -3.11 5.29
CA ARG A 327 -17.30 -3.07 4.44
C ARG A 327 -16.67 -4.42 4.14
N GLY A 328 -17.22 -5.51 4.69
CA GLY A 328 -16.67 -6.85 4.53
C GLY A 328 -15.36 -7.09 5.30
N ALA A 329 -15.15 -6.38 6.40
CA ALA A 329 -13.99 -6.52 7.28
C ALA A 329 -14.24 -7.48 8.45
N ASN A 330 -13.26 -8.37 8.68
CA ASN A 330 -13.31 -9.39 9.74
C ASN A 330 -12.76 -8.88 11.08
N VAL A 331 -11.89 -7.87 11.05
CA VAL A 331 -11.22 -7.31 12.23
C VAL A 331 -11.18 -5.79 12.13
N LEU A 332 -11.56 -5.12 13.22
CA LEU A 332 -11.33 -3.69 13.44
C LEU A 332 -9.99 -3.50 14.14
N LEU A 333 -9.12 -2.65 13.59
CA LEU A 333 -7.80 -2.33 14.17
C LEU A 333 -7.89 -1.31 15.31
N GLY A 334 -8.61 -1.68 16.37
CA GLY A 334 -8.75 -0.91 17.60
C GLY A 334 -9.50 -1.71 18.68
N PRO A 335 -9.60 -1.18 19.90
CA PRO A 335 -9.18 0.16 20.32
C PRO A 335 -7.69 0.27 20.67
N THR A 336 -7.18 1.50 20.77
CA THR A 336 -5.82 1.79 21.28
C THR A 336 -5.84 1.96 22.80
N LEU A 337 -5.03 1.18 23.50
CA LEU A 337 -4.97 1.02 24.96
C LEU A 337 -3.64 1.49 25.58
N ASN A 338 -2.81 2.18 24.79
CA ASN A 338 -1.62 2.85 25.32
C ASN A 338 -2.02 3.94 26.34
N ILE A 339 -1.10 4.26 27.25
CA ILE A 339 -1.38 5.15 28.38
C ILE A 339 -0.92 6.56 28.03
N HIS A 340 -1.68 7.58 28.41
CA HIS A 340 -1.23 8.99 28.34
C HIS A 340 -0.08 9.26 29.32
N ARG A 341 1.11 8.74 29.02
CA ARG A 341 2.31 8.93 29.84
C ARG A 341 2.84 10.36 29.76
N THR A 342 2.68 10.98 28.59
CA THR A 342 3.18 12.31 28.29
C THR A 342 2.10 13.13 27.59
N PRO A 343 1.91 14.41 27.96
CA PRO A 343 0.85 15.25 27.39
C PRO A 343 1.12 15.66 25.93
N ILE A 344 2.35 15.48 25.45
CA ILE A 344 2.78 15.90 24.11
C ILE A 344 2.75 14.78 23.08
N THR A 345 2.33 13.56 23.42
CA THR A 345 2.34 12.48 22.44
C THR A 345 1.40 12.77 21.26
N GLY A 346 1.83 12.45 20.03
CA GLY A 346 1.06 12.69 18.81
C GLY A 346 -0.29 11.95 18.75
N ARG A 347 -0.39 10.79 19.42
CA ARG A 347 -1.58 9.93 19.44
C ARG A 347 -2.37 10.00 20.75
N HIS A 348 -2.22 11.08 21.50
CA HIS A 348 -2.95 11.27 22.76
C HIS A 348 -4.46 11.14 22.55
N PHE A 349 -5.01 11.80 21.52
CA PHE A 349 -6.43 11.72 21.16
C PHE A 349 -6.91 10.28 20.89
N GLU A 350 -6.02 9.41 20.41
CA GLU A 350 -6.33 8.03 20.02
C GLU A 350 -6.29 7.08 21.22
N CYS A 351 -5.91 7.51 22.42
CA CYS A 351 -5.88 6.70 23.63
C CYS A 351 -7.01 7.12 24.60
N PHE A 352 -7.39 6.24 25.54
CA PHE A 352 -8.49 6.54 26.47
C PHE A 352 -8.06 7.46 27.61
N SER A 353 -7.07 7.08 28.42
CA SER A 353 -6.72 7.81 29.64
C SER A 353 -5.26 7.59 30.07
N GLU A 354 -4.79 8.43 31.00
CA GLU A 354 -3.60 8.18 31.82
C GLU A 354 -3.86 7.11 32.90
N ASP A 355 -5.12 6.93 33.30
CA ASP A 355 -5.51 5.98 34.33
C ASP A 355 -5.73 4.58 33.72
N PRO A 356 -5.03 3.54 34.21
CA PRO A 356 -5.17 2.19 33.69
C PRO A 356 -6.56 1.62 33.93
N HIS A 357 -7.19 1.90 35.08
CA HIS A 357 -8.51 1.36 35.39
C HIS A 357 -9.59 1.89 34.44
N LEU A 358 -9.66 3.20 34.21
CA LEU A 358 -10.57 3.83 33.26
C LEU A 358 -10.31 3.30 31.84
N THR A 359 -9.04 3.18 31.44
CA THR A 359 -8.67 2.60 30.15
C THR A 359 -9.16 1.16 30.02
N ALA A 360 -9.03 0.34 31.07
CA ALA A 360 -9.54 -1.03 31.09
C ALA A 360 -11.06 -1.11 30.99
N ARG A 361 -11.80 -0.31 31.77
CA ARG A 361 -13.27 -0.29 31.72
C ARG A 361 -13.79 0.14 30.35
N ALA A 362 -13.23 1.20 29.80
CA ALA A 362 -13.53 1.67 28.44
C ALA A 362 -13.19 0.62 27.37
N ALA A 363 -12.02 -0.02 27.48
CA ALA A 363 -11.60 -1.08 26.56
C ALA A 363 -12.55 -2.27 26.57
N VAL A 364 -12.96 -2.75 27.75
CA VAL A 364 -13.89 -3.87 27.91
C VAL A 364 -15.23 -3.56 27.25
N ALA A 365 -15.79 -2.37 27.49
CA ALA A 365 -17.03 -1.93 26.87
C ALA A 365 -16.91 -1.84 25.34
N TYR A 366 -15.86 -1.18 24.84
CA TYR A 366 -15.63 -1.00 23.40
C TYR A 366 -15.46 -2.35 22.69
N VAL A 367 -14.63 -3.24 23.23
CA VAL A 367 -14.37 -4.57 22.67
C VAL A 367 -15.64 -5.41 22.65
N ARG A 368 -16.46 -5.39 23.71
CA ARG A 368 -17.75 -6.10 23.74
C ARG A 368 -18.68 -5.61 22.63
N GLY A 369 -18.74 -4.30 22.41
CA GLY A 369 -19.57 -3.70 21.35
C GLY A 369 -19.14 -4.17 19.96
N VAL A 370 -17.85 -3.97 19.62
CA VAL A 370 -17.30 -4.34 18.30
C VAL A 370 -17.47 -5.84 18.04
N GLN A 371 -17.17 -6.68 19.04
CA GLN A 371 -17.19 -8.13 18.93
C GLN A 371 -18.55 -8.78 18.78
N LYS A 372 -19.64 -8.01 18.88
CA LYS A 372 -20.95 -8.48 18.41
C LYS A 372 -20.96 -8.77 16.92
N TYR A 373 -20.10 -8.09 16.14
CA TYR A 373 -20.14 -8.12 14.68
C TYR A 373 -18.79 -8.40 14.01
N SER A 374 -17.68 -7.92 14.57
CA SER A 374 -16.33 -8.05 13.99
C SER A 374 -15.29 -8.26 15.09
N ALA A 375 -14.14 -8.87 14.80
CA ALA A 375 -13.10 -9.01 15.83
C ALA A 375 -12.52 -7.65 16.21
N ALA A 376 -12.36 -7.38 17.51
CA ALA A 376 -11.60 -6.21 17.97
C ALA A 376 -10.11 -6.55 18.09
N CYS A 377 -9.24 -5.64 17.66
CA CYS A 377 -7.79 -5.77 17.77
C CYS A 377 -7.23 -4.71 18.71
N VAL A 378 -7.02 -5.08 19.97
CA VAL A 378 -6.44 -4.15 20.97
C VAL A 378 -4.98 -3.84 20.64
N LYS A 379 -4.61 -2.56 20.67
CA LYS A 379 -3.29 -2.07 20.24
C LYS A 379 -2.76 -0.95 21.13
N HIS A 380 -1.49 -0.60 21.18
CA HIS A 380 -0.35 -1.38 20.70
C HIS A 380 0.36 -1.95 21.92
N LEU A 381 0.42 -3.27 22.01
CA LEU A 381 1.00 -4.01 23.13
C LEU A 381 2.54 -3.99 23.03
N VAL A 382 3.30 -3.25 23.82
CA VAL A 382 2.93 -2.34 24.91
C VAL A 382 3.98 -1.23 25.03
N GLY A 383 3.63 -0.12 25.68
CA GLY A 383 4.58 0.96 25.94
C GLY A 383 4.90 1.82 24.71
N ASN A 384 4.01 1.81 23.71
CA ASN A 384 4.08 2.66 22.52
C ASN A 384 3.44 4.03 22.81
N ASP A 385 3.95 4.72 23.84
CA ASP A 385 3.30 5.92 24.40
C ASP A 385 3.93 7.23 23.89
N GLN A 386 4.73 7.14 22.82
CA GLN A 386 5.33 8.27 22.10
C GLN A 386 5.53 7.91 20.63
N GLU A 387 5.44 8.90 19.75
CA GLU A 387 5.64 8.72 18.30
C GLU A 387 7.10 8.95 17.89
N ALA A 388 7.82 9.79 18.62
CA ALA A 388 9.23 10.08 18.36
C ALA A 388 10.07 8.80 18.39
N ASP A 389 10.69 8.48 17.25
CA ASP A 389 11.51 7.29 17.01
C ASP A 389 10.81 5.96 17.40
N ARG A 390 9.48 5.88 17.31
CA ARG A 390 8.70 4.69 17.71
C ARG A 390 9.19 3.37 17.12
N GLY A 391 9.81 3.39 15.94
CA GLY A 391 10.39 2.22 15.27
C GLY A 391 11.69 1.68 15.88
N HIS A 392 12.39 2.45 16.73
CA HIS A 392 13.64 2.05 17.39
C HIS A 392 13.67 2.35 18.88
N SER A 393 12.71 3.10 19.40
CA SER A 393 12.61 3.46 20.81
C SER A 393 12.57 2.21 21.70
N ASN A 394 13.09 2.36 22.91
CA ASN A 394 13.07 1.30 23.92
C ASN A 394 12.40 1.81 25.19
N SER A 395 11.20 1.31 25.44
CA SER A 395 10.43 1.59 26.65
C SER A 395 10.98 0.71 27.78
N VAL A 396 11.74 1.34 28.69
CA VAL A 396 12.32 0.69 29.87
C VAL A 396 11.36 0.83 31.03
N ILE A 397 10.61 -0.23 31.32
CA ILE A 397 9.50 -0.22 32.27
C ILE A 397 9.74 -1.29 33.34
N PRO A 398 9.86 -0.93 34.63
CA PRO A 398 9.97 -1.89 35.72
C PRO A 398 8.77 -2.83 35.78
N GLU A 399 9.00 -4.11 36.11
CA GLU A 399 7.98 -5.17 36.07
C GLU A 399 6.67 -4.80 36.78
N ARG A 400 6.77 -4.25 37.99
CA ARG A 400 5.59 -3.81 38.76
C ARG A 400 4.74 -2.79 37.99
N VAL A 401 5.39 -1.76 37.45
CA VAL A 401 4.71 -0.68 36.70
C VAL A 401 4.15 -1.22 35.38
N LEU A 402 4.88 -2.12 34.72
CA LEU A 402 4.42 -2.79 33.50
C LEU A 402 3.08 -3.50 33.73
N HIS A 403 2.95 -4.25 34.83
CA HIS A 403 1.70 -4.97 35.16
C HIS A 403 0.60 -4.07 35.72
N GLU A 404 0.92 -3.16 36.64
CA GLU A 404 -0.09 -2.31 37.31
C GLU A 404 -0.67 -1.22 36.39
N VAL A 405 0.10 -0.77 35.38
CA VAL A 405 -0.29 0.38 34.54
C VAL A 405 -0.46 -0.02 33.08
N TYR A 406 0.59 -0.54 32.44
CA TYR A 406 0.61 -0.65 30.99
C TYR A 406 -0.08 -1.90 30.44
N LEU A 407 0.02 -3.02 31.16
CA LEU A 407 -0.58 -4.29 30.76
C LEU A 407 -2.02 -4.43 31.27
N GLN A 408 -2.38 -3.75 32.35
CA GLN A 408 -3.70 -3.89 32.99
C GLN A 408 -4.88 -3.68 32.02
N PRO A 409 -4.89 -2.66 31.12
CA PRO A 409 -5.97 -2.51 30.15
C PRO A 409 -6.05 -3.64 29.13
N PHE A 410 -4.91 -4.17 28.69
CA PHE A 410 -4.85 -5.31 27.78
C PHE A 410 -5.34 -6.58 28.47
N GLU A 411 -4.89 -6.83 29.71
CA GLU A 411 -5.35 -7.97 30.50
C GLU A 411 -6.88 -7.96 30.66
N ALA A 412 -7.47 -6.82 31.02
CA ALA A 412 -8.91 -6.67 31.15
C ALA A 412 -9.63 -6.93 29.83
N ALA A 413 -9.18 -6.32 28.72
CA ALA A 413 -9.78 -6.53 27.41
C ALA A 413 -9.72 -8.00 26.96
N ILE A 414 -8.65 -8.72 27.31
CA ILE A 414 -8.49 -10.13 26.96
C ILE A 414 -9.32 -11.04 27.88
N ARG A 415 -9.24 -10.86 29.20
CA ARG A 415 -9.85 -11.78 30.17
C ARG A 415 -11.34 -11.51 30.41
N GLU A 416 -11.78 -10.26 30.34
CA GLU A 416 -13.17 -9.86 30.62
C GLU A 416 -14.02 -9.68 29.35
N ALA A 417 -13.40 -9.33 28.21
CA ALA A 417 -14.09 -9.10 26.95
C ALA A 417 -13.74 -10.11 25.84
N ASP A 418 -12.85 -11.07 26.10
CA ASP A 418 -12.40 -12.07 25.12
C ASP A 418 -11.95 -11.40 23.81
N ALA A 419 -11.09 -10.38 23.89
CA ALA A 419 -10.53 -9.72 22.71
C ALA A 419 -9.98 -10.77 21.71
N GLN A 420 -10.32 -10.66 20.43
CA GLN A 420 -10.04 -11.68 19.42
C GLN A 420 -8.80 -11.39 18.60
N ALA A 421 -8.24 -10.18 18.70
CA ALA A 421 -6.95 -9.83 18.11
C ALA A 421 -6.14 -8.87 19.02
N VAL A 422 -4.82 -8.89 18.87
CA VAL A 422 -3.85 -8.03 19.56
C VAL A 422 -2.81 -7.56 18.54
N MET A 423 -2.43 -6.29 18.62
CA MET A 423 -1.34 -5.73 17.82
C MET A 423 -0.17 -5.30 18.73
N PRO A 424 1.02 -5.88 18.60
CA PRO A 424 2.19 -5.41 19.33
C PRO A 424 2.70 -4.06 18.83
N GLY A 425 3.29 -3.24 19.72
CA GLY A 425 3.86 -1.94 19.38
C GLY A 425 5.11 -2.00 18.50
N TYR A 426 5.42 -0.88 17.86
CA TYR A 426 6.66 -0.69 17.09
C TYR A 426 7.92 -0.78 17.97
N ASN A 427 7.81 -0.27 19.19
CA ASN A 427 8.91 -0.06 20.11
C ASN A 427 9.48 -1.38 20.65
N ARG A 428 10.62 -1.26 21.33
CA ARG A 428 11.13 -2.30 22.22
C ARG A 428 10.54 -2.12 23.61
N LEU A 429 10.30 -3.23 24.29
CA LEU A 429 10.04 -3.31 25.72
C LEU A 429 11.26 -3.94 26.39
N ASN A 430 11.91 -3.20 27.29
CA ASN A 430 13.08 -3.66 28.04
C ASN A 430 14.14 -4.34 27.14
N GLY A 431 14.42 -3.75 25.97
CA GLY A 431 15.47 -4.15 25.04
C GLY A 431 15.05 -5.09 23.90
N THR A 432 13.82 -5.62 23.91
CA THR A 432 13.33 -6.54 22.85
C THR A 432 12.13 -5.95 22.13
N TYR A 433 12.11 -6.00 20.79
CA TYR A 433 10.96 -5.54 20.00
C TYR A 433 9.68 -6.28 20.38
N CYS A 434 8.58 -5.56 20.57
CA CYS A 434 7.33 -6.15 21.05
C CYS A 434 6.81 -7.28 20.13
N ALA A 435 6.97 -7.15 18.81
CA ALA A 435 6.55 -8.16 17.83
C ALA A 435 7.34 -9.50 17.89
N GLU A 436 8.48 -9.54 18.58
CA GLU A 436 9.33 -10.74 18.75
C GLU A 436 9.64 -11.06 20.22
N ASN A 437 8.93 -10.41 21.15
CA ASN A 437 9.17 -10.59 22.58
C ASN A 437 8.37 -11.80 23.12
N ALA A 438 9.03 -12.95 23.24
CA ALA A 438 8.40 -14.19 23.73
C ALA A 438 7.87 -14.08 25.17
N LYS A 439 8.48 -13.26 26.04
CA LYS A 439 7.96 -13.03 27.40
C LYS A 439 6.61 -12.31 27.36
N LEU A 440 6.45 -11.38 26.43
CA LEU A 440 5.21 -10.64 26.23
C LEU A 440 4.15 -11.49 25.49
N LEU A 441 4.48 -12.01 24.31
CA LEU A 441 3.51 -12.62 23.40
C LEU A 441 3.17 -14.08 23.74
N GLN A 442 4.14 -14.86 24.23
CA GLN A 442 3.91 -16.26 24.62
C GLN A 442 3.62 -16.35 26.12
N ALA A 443 4.59 -15.99 26.97
CA ALA A 443 4.47 -16.23 28.42
C ALA A 443 3.35 -15.41 29.08
N THR A 444 3.28 -14.10 28.82
CA THR A 444 2.24 -13.24 29.42
C THR A 444 0.90 -13.46 28.73
N LEU A 445 0.85 -13.18 27.42
CA LEU A 445 -0.40 -13.13 26.68
C LEU A 445 -1.07 -14.52 26.54
N ARG A 446 -0.33 -15.55 26.12
CA ARG A 446 -0.91 -16.88 25.89
C ARG A 446 -0.90 -17.75 27.14
N ASP A 447 0.24 -17.90 27.80
CA ASP A 447 0.39 -18.88 28.88
C ASP A 447 -0.26 -18.38 30.19
N THR A 448 -0.12 -17.09 30.51
CA THR A 448 -0.68 -16.51 31.74
C THR A 448 -2.13 -16.05 31.57
N TRP A 449 -2.44 -15.27 30.54
CA TRP A 449 -3.80 -14.74 30.33
C TRP A 449 -4.71 -15.66 29.51
N GLY A 450 -4.17 -16.71 28.88
CA GLY A 450 -4.96 -17.67 28.12
C GLY A 450 -5.41 -17.18 26.75
N PHE A 451 -4.75 -16.17 26.16
CA PHE A 451 -5.17 -15.57 24.90
C PHE A 451 -5.11 -16.56 23.72
N LYS A 452 -6.26 -16.69 23.06
CA LYS A 452 -6.49 -17.61 21.94
C LYS A 452 -6.67 -16.90 20.60
N GLY A 453 -6.67 -15.57 20.61
CA GLY A 453 -6.89 -14.73 19.45
C GLY A 453 -5.65 -14.58 18.56
N LEU A 454 -5.81 -13.72 17.56
CA LEU A 454 -4.84 -13.41 16.52
C LEU A 454 -3.84 -12.34 17.00
N ILE A 455 -2.54 -12.55 16.77
CA ILE A 455 -1.50 -11.54 16.99
C ILE A 455 -1.01 -11.05 15.63
N VAL A 456 -1.24 -9.78 15.31
CA VAL A 456 -0.85 -9.14 14.05
C VAL A 456 0.21 -8.08 14.34
N SER A 457 1.29 -7.98 13.55
CA SER A 457 2.28 -6.91 13.77
C SER A 457 1.69 -5.57 13.41
N ASP A 458 2.11 -4.46 14.03
CA ASP A 458 1.89 -3.14 13.41
C ASP A 458 2.59 -3.08 12.03
N TRP A 459 2.25 -2.09 11.21
CA TRP A 459 2.69 -1.96 9.82
C TRP A 459 4.21 -1.85 9.70
N TRP A 460 4.87 -2.88 9.17
CA TRP A 460 6.32 -3.02 9.09
C TRP A 460 7.04 -3.10 10.45
N ALA A 461 6.33 -3.34 11.54
CA ALA A 461 6.94 -3.46 12.87
C ALA A 461 7.70 -4.78 13.07
N ASN A 462 7.39 -5.82 12.29
CA ASN A 462 8.13 -7.07 12.36
C ASN A 462 9.58 -6.88 11.86
N ARG A 463 10.55 -7.42 12.59
CA ARG A 463 11.98 -7.29 12.28
C ARG A 463 12.69 -8.63 12.07
N THR A 464 12.02 -9.76 12.33
CA THR A 464 12.63 -11.09 12.23
C THR A 464 11.66 -12.16 11.74
N THR A 465 12.20 -13.27 11.24
CA THR A 465 11.40 -14.43 10.83
C THR A 465 11.20 -15.40 12.01
N LEU A 466 12.24 -16.13 12.43
CA LEU A 466 12.10 -17.21 13.42
C LEU A 466 11.72 -16.67 14.80
N LYS A 467 12.40 -15.63 15.31
CA LYS A 467 12.14 -15.11 16.65
C LYS A 467 10.69 -14.61 16.80
N ALA A 468 10.18 -13.87 15.83
CA ALA A 468 8.79 -13.41 15.83
C ALA A 468 7.79 -14.59 15.77
N LEU A 469 8.05 -15.58 14.92
CA LEU A 469 7.22 -16.78 14.80
C LEU A 469 7.20 -17.57 16.12
N GLU A 470 8.37 -17.82 16.71
CA GLU A 470 8.52 -18.52 17.98
C GLU A 470 7.88 -17.75 19.14
N ALA A 471 8.03 -16.42 19.16
CA ALA A 471 7.44 -15.56 20.17
C ALA A 471 5.90 -15.56 20.16
N GLY A 472 5.26 -15.87 19.04
CA GLY A 472 3.79 -16.02 18.97
C GLY A 472 3.09 -15.20 17.91
N LEU A 473 3.81 -14.42 17.11
CA LEU A 473 3.26 -13.61 16.03
C LEU A 473 2.55 -14.49 14.99
N ASN A 474 1.34 -14.11 14.59
CA ASN A 474 0.55 -14.87 13.62
C ASN A 474 0.60 -14.26 12.21
N VAL A 475 0.59 -12.94 12.10
CA VAL A 475 0.56 -12.23 10.81
C VAL A 475 1.54 -11.06 10.85
N GLU A 476 2.35 -10.94 9.81
CA GLU A 476 3.13 -9.73 9.52
C GLU A 476 2.28 -8.79 8.67
N MET A 477 2.20 -7.53 9.09
CA MET A 477 1.54 -6.46 8.34
C MET A 477 2.56 -5.48 7.78
N PRO A 478 2.32 -4.89 6.59
CA PRO A 478 1.25 -5.24 5.65
C PRO A 478 1.45 -6.61 4.96
N GLY A 479 0.36 -7.27 4.57
CA GLY A 479 0.41 -8.52 3.80
C GLY A 479 0.71 -8.34 2.30
N ILE A 480 0.96 -7.11 1.83
CA ILE A 480 1.45 -6.85 0.47
C ILE A 480 2.98 -7.01 0.49
N GLU A 481 3.45 -8.19 0.05
CA GLU A 481 4.85 -8.59 0.05
C GLU A 481 5.50 -8.56 1.46
N PRO A 482 4.99 -9.38 2.42
CA PRO A 482 5.59 -9.48 3.75
C PRO A 482 7.05 -9.90 3.63
N ARG A 483 7.95 -9.25 4.37
CA ARG A 483 9.39 -9.50 4.21
C ARG A 483 9.79 -10.75 4.97
N TYR A 484 9.38 -10.88 6.23
CA TYR A 484 9.89 -11.93 7.13
C TYR A 484 9.00 -13.17 7.15
N PHE A 485 7.67 -13.01 7.09
CA PHE A 485 6.66 -14.05 6.99
C PHE A 485 6.26 -14.34 5.53
N GLY A 486 6.84 -13.61 4.58
CA GLY A 486 6.81 -13.92 3.16
C GLY A 486 7.82 -15.00 2.76
N GLY A 487 8.66 -14.69 1.76
CA GLY A 487 9.63 -15.62 1.21
C GLY A 487 10.56 -16.24 2.25
N TYR A 488 11.05 -15.46 3.22
CA TYR A 488 11.98 -15.97 4.24
C TYR A 488 11.38 -17.05 5.14
N LEU A 489 10.11 -16.93 5.53
CA LEU A 489 9.45 -17.97 6.33
C LEU A 489 9.21 -19.24 5.49
N LEU A 490 8.85 -19.06 4.23
CA LEU A 490 8.65 -20.17 3.31
C LEU A 490 9.95 -20.95 3.08
N ASP A 491 11.07 -20.26 2.87
CA ASP A 491 12.39 -20.88 2.71
C ASP A 491 12.79 -21.66 3.96
N LYS A 492 12.58 -21.08 5.14
CA LYS A 492 12.87 -21.75 6.42
C LYS A 492 11.99 -22.97 6.67
N ALA A 493 10.71 -22.90 6.30
CA ALA A 493 9.81 -24.04 6.37
C ALA A 493 10.28 -25.17 5.44
N ARG A 494 10.65 -24.84 4.20
CA ARG A 494 11.15 -25.82 3.21
C ARG A 494 12.48 -26.47 3.60
N ASN A 495 13.34 -25.73 4.29
CA ASN A 495 14.61 -26.24 4.82
C ASN A 495 14.44 -27.06 6.11
N GLY A 496 13.22 -27.22 6.63
CA GLY A 496 12.97 -27.92 7.90
C GLY A 496 13.43 -27.15 9.14
N GLU A 497 13.75 -25.85 9.01
CA GLU A 497 14.13 -24.99 10.13
C GLU A 497 12.91 -24.59 11.00
N VAL A 498 11.70 -24.77 10.48
CA VAL A 498 10.44 -24.52 11.20
C VAL A 498 9.62 -25.79 11.24
N SER A 499 9.21 -26.20 12.45
CA SER A 499 8.33 -27.36 12.60
C SER A 499 6.92 -27.09 12.06
N GLU A 500 6.31 -28.09 11.43
CA GLU A 500 4.91 -28.02 11.00
C GLU A 500 3.95 -27.69 12.15
N LYS A 501 4.23 -28.25 13.33
CA LYS A 501 3.45 -28.01 14.54
C LYS A 501 3.43 -26.52 14.90
N LEU A 502 4.58 -25.83 14.83
CA LEU A 502 4.65 -24.41 15.10
C LEU A 502 3.84 -23.61 14.07
N LEU A 503 3.97 -23.92 12.78
CA LEU A 503 3.17 -23.28 11.72
C LEU A 503 1.66 -23.48 11.94
N ASP A 504 1.24 -24.68 12.33
CA ASP A 504 -0.15 -24.99 12.69
C ASP A 504 -0.66 -24.17 13.88
N GLU A 505 0.15 -24.08 14.93
CA GLU A 505 -0.15 -23.28 16.10
C GLU A 505 -0.28 -21.79 15.75
N ARG A 506 0.50 -21.30 14.78
CA ARG A 506 0.42 -19.91 14.31
C ARG A 506 -0.73 -19.66 13.32
N CYS A 507 -1.16 -20.65 12.55
CA CYS A 507 -2.32 -20.51 11.64
C CYS A 507 -3.67 -20.68 12.35
N ARG A 508 -3.75 -21.43 13.43
CA ARG A 508 -5.03 -21.77 14.10
C ARG A 508 -5.82 -20.54 14.57
N PRO A 509 -5.23 -19.49 15.17
CA PRO A 509 -5.98 -18.29 15.53
C PRO A 509 -6.58 -17.56 14.33
N LEU A 510 -5.86 -17.52 13.19
CA LEU A 510 -6.36 -16.92 11.94
C LEU A 510 -7.66 -17.59 11.48
N LEU A 511 -7.65 -18.92 11.41
CA LEU A 511 -8.83 -19.70 11.00
C LEU A 511 -9.98 -19.59 12.01
N ARG A 512 -9.66 -19.50 13.31
CA ARG A 512 -10.66 -19.26 14.36
C ARG A 512 -11.35 -17.91 14.17
N THR A 513 -10.58 -16.84 13.93
CA THR A 513 -11.13 -15.50 13.69
C THR A 513 -12.02 -15.48 12.46
N LEU A 514 -11.59 -16.05 11.35
CA LEU A 514 -12.38 -16.12 10.11
C LEU A 514 -13.66 -16.95 10.26
N ARG A 515 -13.62 -18.02 11.07
CA ARG A 515 -14.81 -18.83 11.37
C ARG A 515 -15.80 -18.08 12.28
N ARG A 516 -15.31 -17.30 13.24
CA ARG A 516 -16.14 -16.54 14.19
C ARG A 516 -16.74 -15.30 13.53
N TYR A 517 -15.99 -14.63 12.66
CA TYR A 517 -16.39 -13.43 11.95
C TYR A 517 -16.25 -13.65 10.43
N PRO A 518 -17.15 -14.43 9.81
CA PRO A 518 -17.09 -14.70 8.38
C PRO A 518 -17.32 -13.42 7.58
N ARG A 519 -16.70 -13.33 6.40
CA ARG A 519 -16.93 -12.20 5.48
C ARG A 519 -18.41 -12.23 5.02
N PRO A 520 -19.18 -11.16 5.21
CA PRO A 520 -20.51 -11.03 4.63
C PRO A 520 -20.40 -11.10 3.11
N GLY A 521 -21.21 -11.94 2.47
CA GLY A 521 -21.23 -12.02 1.00
C GLY A 521 -21.76 -10.71 0.43
N ARG A 522 -21.08 -10.11 -0.56
CA ARG A 522 -21.64 -8.99 -1.34
C ARG A 522 -22.99 -9.34 -1.98
N ASP A 523 -23.28 -10.63 -2.15
CA ASP A 523 -24.48 -11.18 -2.78
C ASP A 523 -25.66 -11.43 -1.81
N SER A 524 -25.51 -11.24 -0.49
CA SER A 524 -26.59 -11.56 0.46
C SER A 524 -27.75 -10.55 0.46
N GLY A 525 -27.66 -9.44 -0.28
CA GLY A 525 -28.73 -8.44 -0.43
C GLY A 525 -29.14 -7.69 0.84
N ALA A 526 -28.76 -8.19 2.02
CA ALA A 526 -28.98 -7.55 3.31
C ALA A 526 -27.83 -6.59 3.61
N SER A 527 -28.07 -5.29 3.43
CA SER A 527 -27.24 -4.26 4.04
C SER A 527 -27.47 -4.30 5.55
N LEU A 528 -26.44 -4.66 6.31
CA LEU A 528 -26.39 -4.47 7.77
C LEU A 528 -25.90 -3.05 8.14
N ALA A 529 -25.95 -2.10 7.20
CA ALA A 529 -25.63 -0.71 7.52
C ALA A 529 -26.49 -0.27 8.73
N PRO A 530 -25.88 0.31 9.78
CA PRO A 530 -26.63 0.87 10.89
C PRO A 530 -27.75 1.76 10.35
N ALA A 531 -28.95 1.67 10.94
CA ALA A 531 -29.98 2.64 10.63
C ALA A 531 -29.42 4.05 10.93
N VAL A 532 -29.33 4.92 9.92
CA VAL A 532 -28.72 6.26 10.00
C VAL A 532 -29.18 7.02 11.26
N GLY A 533 -30.46 6.90 11.63
CA GLY A 533 -31.02 7.50 12.84
C GLY A 533 -30.43 6.97 14.15
N ARG A 534 -30.16 5.67 14.28
CA ARG A 534 -29.52 5.08 15.48
C ARG A 534 -28.07 5.54 15.59
N ARG A 535 -27.35 5.55 14.46
CA ARG A 535 -25.94 5.96 14.39
C ARG A 535 -25.76 7.41 14.86
N LYS A 536 -26.51 8.33 14.25
CA LYS A 536 -26.50 9.76 14.58
C LYS A 536 -26.87 10.00 16.05
N ALA A 537 -27.88 9.31 16.58
CA ALA A 537 -28.31 9.44 17.96
C ALA A 537 -27.22 8.98 18.96
N ALA A 538 -26.60 7.83 18.72
CA ALA A 538 -25.52 7.33 19.59
C ALA A 538 -24.29 8.25 19.57
N PHE A 539 -23.90 8.75 18.39
CA PHE A 539 -22.77 9.68 18.27
C PHE A 539 -23.08 11.05 18.88
N ALA A 540 -24.32 11.52 18.79
CA ALA A 540 -24.75 12.76 19.46
C ALA A 540 -24.70 12.61 20.98
N LYS A 541 -25.16 11.46 21.50
CA LYS A 541 -25.08 11.12 22.92
C LYS A 541 -23.61 11.08 23.39
N ALA A 542 -22.74 10.40 22.65
CA ALA A 542 -21.31 10.31 22.95
C ALA A 542 -20.61 11.68 22.93
N ALA A 543 -20.86 12.50 21.90
CA ALA A 543 -20.32 13.85 21.81
C ALA A 543 -20.78 14.75 22.95
N ARG A 544 -22.03 14.62 23.40
CA ARG A 544 -22.58 15.39 24.52
C ARG A 544 -22.01 14.96 25.87
N GLU A 545 -21.95 13.66 26.13
CA GLU A 545 -21.45 13.12 27.40
C GLU A 545 -19.93 13.25 27.54
N SER A 546 -19.20 13.46 26.44
CA SER A 546 -17.74 13.66 26.46
C SER A 546 -17.30 15.09 26.75
N LEU A 547 -18.23 16.05 26.77
CA LEU A 547 -17.90 17.45 27.10
C LEU A 547 -17.55 17.59 28.58
N VAL A 548 -16.43 18.26 28.88
CA VAL A 548 -16.00 18.52 30.25
C VAL A 548 -16.03 20.01 30.56
N LEU A 549 -16.89 20.40 31.50
CA LEU A 549 -16.95 21.77 32.00
C LEU A 549 -15.88 21.98 33.09
N LEU A 550 -14.74 22.53 32.70
CA LEU A 550 -13.57 22.74 33.59
C LEU A 550 -13.76 23.91 34.56
N LYS A 551 -14.50 24.94 34.14
CA LYS A 551 -14.81 26.13 34.95
C LYS A 551 -16.17 26.68 34.57
N ASN A 552 -16.96 27.13 35.55
CA ASN A 552 -18.16 27.96 35.31
C ASN A 552 -18.46 28.84 36.52
N THR A 553 -18.35 30.16 36.38
CA THR A 553 -18.69 31.13 37.43
C THR A 553 -20.02 31.84 37.10
N GLY A 554 -21.01 31.09 36.62
CA GLY A 554 -22.37 31.57 36.34
C GLY A 554 -22.59 32.19 34.95
N ALA A 555 -21.66 32.01 34.00
CA ALA A 555 -21.84 32.48 32.62
C ALA A 555 -22.54 31.47 31.70
N LEU A 556 -22.50 30.19 32.05
CA LEU A 556 -23.25 29.14 31.34
C LEU A 556 -24.41 28.59 32.19
N PRO A 557 -25.54 28.23 31.56
CA PRO A 557 -25.80 28.32 30.11
C PRO A 557 -26.07 29.76 29.64
N LEU A 558 -25.67 30.07 28.40
CA LEU A 558 -26.03 31.31 27.71
C LEU A 558 -27.55 31.36 27.53
N GLN A 559 -28.12 32.55 27.73
CA GLN A 559 -29.57 32.77 27.61
C GLN A 559 -29.83 33.67 26.41
N PRO A 560 -30.18 33.14 25.22
CA PRO A 560 -30.41 33.95 24.01
C PRO A 560 -31.35 35.14 24.22
N ALA A 561 -32.39 34.97 25.04
CA ALA A 561 -33.34 36.03 25.39
C ALA A 561 -32.73 37.25 26.11
N LYS A 562 -31.51 37.12 26.66
CA LYS A 562 -30.77 38.20 27.33
C LYS A 562 -29.64 38.77 26.47
N LEU A 563 -29.41 38.22 25.28
CA LEU A 563 -28.34 38.63 24.38
C LEU A 563 -28.94 39.44 23.24
N ARG A 564 -28.31 40.56 22.90
CA ARG A 564 -28.53 41.25 21.62
C ARG A 564 -27.46 40.86 20.62
N ARG A 565 -26.22 40.73 21.09
CA ARG A 565 -25.05 40.46 20.25
C ARG A 565 -24.10 39.47 20.91
N LEU A 566 -23.71 38.43 20.18
CA LEU A 566 -22.78 37.39 20.64
C LEU A 566 -21.54 37.38 19.75
N ALA A 567 -20.35 37.48 20.35
CA ALA A 567 -19.09 37.30 19.64
C ALA A 567 -18.70 35.81 19.66
N LEU A 568 -18.47 35.21 18.48
CA LEU A 568 -17.85 33.90 18.33
C LEU A 568 -16.46 34.09 17.70
N ILE A 569 -15.42 33.84 18.50
CA ILE A 569 -14.05 34.20 18.16
C ILE A 569 -13.19 32.94 18.13
N GLY A 570 -12.23 32.85 17.23
CA GLY A 570 -11.12 31.90 17.30
C GLY A 570 -11.02 30.94 16.11
N PRO A 571 -9.84 30.37 15.87
CA PRO A 571 -9.55 29.60 14.65
C PRO A 571 -10.38 28.32 14.52
N ALA A 572 -10.77 27.71 15.65
CA ALA A 572 -11.52 26.45 15.67
C ALA A 572 -13.05 26.66 15.58
N ALA A 573 -13.54 27.90 15.57
CA ALA A 573 -14.97 28.19 15.47
C ALA A 573 -15.54 27.83 14.09
N ALA A 574 -14.89 28.28 13.01
CA ALA A 574 -15.29 27.98 11.63
C ALA A 574 -14.63 26.72 11.06
N LYS A 575 -13.59 26.19 11.73
CA LYS A 575 -12.87 24.97 11.36
C LYS A 575 -12.76 24.04 12.57
N THR A 576 -13.91 23.58 13.05
CA THR A 576 -13.97 22.66 14.18
C THR A 576 -13.33 21.34 13.82
N THR A 577 -12.36 20.92 14.63
CA THR A 577 -11.67 19.64 14.48
C THR A 577 -12.52 18.54 15.12
N ILE A 578 -12.82 17.52 14.34
CA ILE A 578 -13.64 16.38 14.76
C ILE A 578 -12.82 15.10 15.02
N GLN A 579 -11.54 15.09 14.65
CA GLN A 579 -10.60 13.96 14.79
C GLN A 579 -9.14 14.38 14.70
N GLY A 580 -8.25 13.57 15.27
CA GLY A 580 -6.80 13.67 15.06
C GLY A 580 -6.33 13.09 13.71
N GLY A 581 -5.01 13.14 13.47
CA GLY A 581 -4.39 12.65 12.24
C GLY A 581 -3.72 11.28 12.37
N GLY A 582 -3.42 10.66 11.23
CA GLY A 582 -2.80 9.34 11.17
C GLY A 582 -3.76 8.24 10.71
N SER A 583 -3.49 7.01 11.13
CA SER A 583 -4.26 5.81 10.78
C SER A 583 -5.70 5.81 11.31
N SER A 584 -6.00 6.58 12.35
CA SER A 584 -7.36 6.73 12.91
C SER A 584 -8.23 7.72 12.13
N ARG A 585 -7.70 8.37 11.09
CA ARG A 585 -8.42 9.41 10.36
C ARG A 585 -9.41 8.81 9.38
N VAL A 586 -10.66 9.23 9.47
CA VAL A 586 -11.77 8.79 8.61
C VAL A 586 -12.21 9.88 7.64
N HIS A 587 -12.77 9.50 6.48
CA HIS A 587 -13.45 10.47 5.62
C HIS A 587 -14.91 10.66 6.08
N CYS A 588 -15.21 11.89 6.48
CA CYS A 588 -16.54 12.33 6.87
C CYS A 588 -17.23 13.02 5.68
N GLY A 589 -18.47 12.64 5.38
CA GLY A 589 -19.24 13.21 4.26
C GLY A 589 -19.61 14.67 4.47
N ARG A 590 -19.90 15.08 5.73
CA ARG A 590 -20.20 16.47 6.08
C ARG A 590 -19.88 16.73 7.56
N SER A 591 -18.97 17.67 7.83
CA SER A 591 -18.68 18.15 9.20
C SER A 591 -19.24 19.55 9.38
N GLN A 592 -20.12 19.74 10.37
CA GLN A 592 -20.61 21.07 10.76
C GLN A 592 -19.58 21.77 11.65
N SER A 593 -19.38 23.08 11.47
CA SER A 593 -18.55 23.88 12.37
C SER A 593 -19.35 24.42 13.56
N ILE A 594 -18.69 24.78 14.66
CA ILE A 594 -19.33 25.45 15.80
C ILE A 594 -20.01 26.75 15.36
N LEU A 595 -19.42 27.48 14.40
CA LEU A 595 -20.03 28.66 13.78
C LEU A 595 -21.35 28.32 13.08
N ASP A 596 -21.39 27.26 12.28
CA ASP A 596 -22.61 26.86 11.58
C ASP A 596 -23.69 26.38 12.57
N ALA A 597 -23.30 25.61 13.59
CA ALA A 597 -24.22 25.16 14.64
C ALA A 597 -24.80 26.34 15.44
N PHE A 598 -24.00 27.38 15.74
CA PHE A 598 -24.51 28.59 16.40
C PHE A 598 -25.46 29.39 15.50
N ARG A 599 -25.14 29.55 14.21
CA ARG A 599 -26.02 30.23 13.25
C ARG A 599 -27.39 29.58 13.20
N GLU A 600 -27.41 28.26 13.16
CA GLU A 600 -28.64 27.49 13.16
C GLU A 600 -29.40 27.64 14.48
N ALA A 601 -28.74 27.42 15.61
CA ALA A 601 -29.36 27.51 16.94
C ALA A 601 -29.88 28.92 17.30
N LEU A 602 -29.30 29.98 16.73
CA LEU A 602 -29.72 31.37 16.95
C LEU A 602 -30.73 31.87 15.91
N THR A 603 -31.08 31.07 14.90
CA THR A 603 -32.07 31.46 13.89
C THR A 603 -33.41 31.77 14.56
N GLY A 604 -33.97 32.95 14.28
CA GLY A 604 -35.24 33.40 14.86
C GLY A 604 -35.17 33.94 16.29
N THR A 605 -34.00 33.94 16.94
CA THR A 605 -33.83 34.48 18.31
C THR A 605 -33.66 36.00 18.37
N GLY A 606 -33.29 36.63 17.24
CA GLY A 606 -32.96 38.06 17.17
C GLY A 606 -31.55 38.42 17.67
N VAL A 607 -30.76 37.44 18.11
CA VAL A 607 -29.36 37.64 18.51
C VAL A 607 -28.48 37.80 17.27
N GLU A 608 -27.72 38.90 17.18
CA GLU A 608 -26.70 39.09 16.15
C GLU A 608 -25.43 38.29 16.52
N LEU A 609 -25.12 37.25 15.74
CA LEU A 609 -23.88 36.49 15.87
C LEU A 609 -22.78 37.14 15.01
N VAL A 610 -21.72 37.61 15.66
CA VAL A 610 -20.55 38.20 14.98
C VAL A 610 -19.38 37.24 15.11
N HIS A 611 -18.72 36.94 13.99
CA HIS A 611 -17.61 36.00 13.94
C HIS A 611 -16.28 36.66 13.60
N GLU A 612 -15.22 36.26 14.29
CA GLU A 612 -13.84 36.62 13.96
C GLU A 612 -12.90 35.42 14.18
N SER A 613 -11.99 35.15 13.24
CA SER A 613 -11.02 34.05 13.39
C SER A 613 -9.93 34.37 14.40
N GLY A 614 -9.56 35.66 14.53
CA GLY A 614 -8.57 36.15 15.49
C GLY A 614 -7.14 35.84 15.07
N CYS A 615 -6.77 34.57 14.97
CA CYS A 615 -5.45 34.12 14.51
C CYS A 615 -5.52 32.81 13.70
N PHE A 616 -4.38 32.39 13.15
CA PHE A 616 -4.22 31.11 12.45
C PHE A 616 -3.52 30.05 13.32
N LEU A 617 -3.75 28.76 13.04
CA LEU A 617 -3.15 27.61 13.75
C LEU A 617 -1.65 27.38 13.44
N GLY A 618 -0.85 28.44 13.32
CA GLY A 618 0.57 28.42 12.93
C GLY A 618 0.82 28.68 11.44
N GLU A 619 2.09 28.63 11.01
CA GLU A 619 2.57 28.88 9.63
C GLU A 619 2.12 27.79 8.62
N ARG A 620 0.84 27.47 8.60
CA ARG A 620 0.22 26.73 7.50
C ARG A 620 -0.25 27.73 6.46
N PRO A 621 0.16 27.58 5.20
CA PRO A 621 -0.43 28.37 4.15
C PRO A 621 -1.91 28.00 4.01
N THR A 622 -2.75 29.03 4.05
CA THR A 622 -4.20 28.91 4.12
C THR A 622 -4.78 28.55 2.75
N LYS A 623 -5.57 27.46 2.73
CA LYS A 623 -6.36 26.90 1.62
C LYS A 623 -5.56 26.09 0.59
N ASN A 624 -5.95 24.82 0.46
CA ASN A 624 -6.07 24.20 -0.85
C ASN A 624 -7.22 24.94 -1.58
N PRO A 625 -6.99 25.75 -2.62
CA PRO A 625 -8.08 26.31 -3.41
C PRO A 625 -8.95 25.18 -3.97
N GLU A 626 -10.20 25.41 -4.34
CA GLU A 626 -11.07 24.35 -4.88
C GLU A 626 -10.34 23.60 -6.01
N LEU A 627 -10.14 22.31 -5.75
CA LEU A 627 -9.15 21.51 -6.44
C LEU A 627 -9.81 20.75 -7.60
N GLU A 628 -9.65 21.20 -8.84
CA GLU A 628 -10.03 20.38 -10.00
C GLU A 628 -9.01 19.24 -10.19
N GLY A 629 -9.36 18.02 -9.73
CA GLY A 629 -8.89 16.69 -10.17
C GLY A 629 -7.38 16.38 -10.32
N LEU A 630 -6.93 15.24 -9.76
CA LEU A 630 -5.62 14.64 -10.05
C LEU A 630 -5.66 13.84 -11.37
N LYS A 631 -4.68 14.06 -12.26
CA LYS A 631 -4.49 13.26 -13.48
C LYS A 631 -3.30 12.31 -13.32
N ARG A 632 -3.53 10.99 -13.47
CA ARG A 632 -2.48 9.97 -13.50
C ARG A 632 -1.94 9.86 -14.93
N MET A 633 -0.72 10.31 -15.17
CA MET A 633 0.00 10.08 -16.42
C MET A 633 0.65 8.68 -16.39
N GLY A 634 0.80 8.04 -17.54
CA GLY A 634 1.47 6.74 -17.65
C GLY A 634 2.81 6.89 -18.35
N GLY A 635 3.91 6.66 -17.63
CA GLY A 635 5.27 6.66 -18.18
C GLY A 635 6.05 7.95 -17.91
N ALA A 636 7.37 7.82 -17.78
CA ALA A 636 8.31 8.90 -17.50
C ALA A 636 8.65 9.77 -18.72
N ASP A 637 7.80 9.77 -19.75
CA ASP A 637 7.86 10.73 -20.85
C ASP A 637 6.64 11.67 -20.78
N ALA A 638 6.87 12.96 -21.00
CA ALA A 638 5.84 13.99 -20.87
C ALA A 638 4.81 13.96 -22.02
N GLN A 639 4.65 12.82 -22.72
CA GLN A 639 3.83 12.67 -23.92
C GLN A 639 2.77 11.54 -23.84
N GLY A 640 2.76 10.72 -22.78
CA GLY A 640 1.77 9.64 -22.61
C GLY A 640 0.36 10.12 -22.23
N GLN A 641 -0.68 9.51 -22.83
CA GLN A 641 -2.09 9.74 -22.43
C GLN A 641 -2.35 9.27 -20.98
N PRO A 642 -3.17 9.99 -20.19
CA PRO A 642 -3.44 9.63 -18.81
C PRO A 642 -4.15 8.27 -18.69
N VAL A 643 -3.69 7.45 -17.74
CA VAL A 643 -4.15 6.06 -17.55
C VAL A 643 -5.28 5.96 -16.53
N ALA A 644 -5.54 7.01 -15.75
CA ALA A 644 -6.71 7.14 -14.87
C ALA A 644 -6.96 8.61 -14.44
N HIS A 645 -8.22 8.93 -14.14
CA HIS A 645 -8.64 10.20 -13.54
C HIS A 645 -9.10 9.95 -12.11
N HIS A 646 -8.57 10.70 -11.13
CA HIS A 646 -9.00 10.58 -9.73
C HIS A 646 -9.26 11.97 -9.14
N TYR A 647 -10.39 12.12 -8.45
CA TYR A 647 -10.86 13.40 -7.91
C TYR A 647 -10.88 13.34 -6.37
N GLU A 648 -9.73 13.20 -5.70
CA GLU A 648 -9.70 13.17 -4.24
C GLU A 648 -8.52 13.95 -3.64
N ALA A 649 -8.75 14.57 -2.47
CA ALA A 649 -7.94 15.66 -1.92
C ALA A 649 -6.88 15.23 -0.87
N LYS A 650 -6.58 13.94 -0.68
CA LYS A 650 -5.67 13.51 0.41
C LYS A 650 -4.66 12.43 0.00
N PHE A 651 -3.40 12.68 0.33
CA PHE A 651 -2.22 11.91 -0.07
C PHE A 651 -2.19 10.45 0.45
N LEU A 652 -2.63 10.21 1.69
CA LEU A 652 -2.58 8.86 2.29
C LEU A 652 -3.58 7.89 1.63
N ASP A 653 -4.76 8.37 1.26
CA ASP A 653 -5.81 7.55 0.63
C ASP A 653 -5.44 7.20 -0.82
N PHE A 654 -4.77 8.13 -1.50
CA PHE A 654 -4.14 7.88 -2.80
C PHE A 654 -3.07 6.78 -2.72
N ILE A 655 -2.22 6.78 -1.69
CA ILE A 655 -1.17 5.76 -1.52
C ILE A 655 -1.75 4.37 -1.23
N LEU A 656 -2.71 4.26 -0.31
CA LEU A 656 -3.28 2.97 0.08
C LEU A 656 -4.00 2.29 -1.09
N ARG A 657 -4.66 3.08 -1.96
CA ARG A 657 -5.30 2.59 -3.19
C ARG A 657 -4.29 2.27 -4.31
N ILE A 658 -3.15 2.96 -4.38
CA ILE A 658 -2.05 2.60 -5.29
C ILE A 658 -1.40 1.29 -4.89
N ALA A 659 -1.10 1.11 -3.59
CA ALA A 659 -0.55 -0.12 -3.05
C ALA A 659 -1.50 -1.31 -3.29
N ALA A 660 -2.82 -1.09 -3.17
CA ALA A 660 -3.83 -2.11 -3.44
C ALA A 660 -3.97 -2.49 -4.93
N SER A 661 -3.40 -1.73 -5.87
CA SER A 661 -3.59 -1.94 -7.31
C SER A 661 -2.33 -2.36 -8.09
N CYS A 662 -1.16 -2.46 -7.43
CA CYS A 662 0.13 -2.75 -8.07
C CYS A 662 1.06 -3.59 -7.15
N SER A 663 1.90 -4.47 -7.72
CA SER A 663 2.99 -5.15 -6.97
C SER A 663 4.12 -4.17 -6.60
N GLN A 664 4.95 -4.41 -5.57
CA GLN A 664 6.01 -3.47 -5.16
C GLN A 664 6.92 -3.11 -6.33
N LYS A 665 7.36 -4.10 -7.12
CA LYS A 665 8.20 -3.88 -8.31
C LYS A 665 7.58 -2.91 -9.32
N GLU A 666 6.26 -2.81 -9.33
CA GLU A 666 5.49 -1.99 -10.27
C GLU A 666 5.10 -0.63 -9.69
N VAL A 667 4.90 -0.53 -8.37
CA VAL A 667 4.86 0.74 -7.63
C VAL A 667 6.20 1.48 -7.82
N PHE A 668 7.33 0.83 -7.59
CA PHE A 668 8.65 1.48 -7.69
C PHE A 668 9.05 1.87 -9.11
N ARG A 669 8.76 1.05 -10.14
CA ARG A 669 9.02 1.42 -11.55
C ARG A 669 8.08 2.53 -12.06
N ARG A 670 6.91 2.71 -11.45
CA ARG A 670 5.89 3.68 -11.89
C ARG A 670 5.72 4.89 -10.96
N CYS A 671 6.46 4.98 -9.85
CA CYS A 671 6.44 6.13 -8.93
C CYS A 671 7.49 7.20 -9.22
N ALA A 672 8.29 7.06 -10.28
CA ALA A 672 9.02 8.18 -10.86
C ALA A 672 8.04 8.98 -11.75
N MET A 673 7.16 9.82 -11.19
CA MET A 673 6.18 10.53 -12.00
C MET A 673 5.95 11.99 -11.64
N PRO A 674 6.05 12.91 -12.60
CA PRO A 674 5.63 14.29 -12.42
C PRO A 674 4.11 14.37 -12.27
N CYS A 675 3.64 14.91 -11.15
CA CYS A 675 2.28 15.43 -11.06
C CYS A 675 2.22 16.75 -11.88
N LEU A 676 1.19 16.91 -12.72
CA LEU A 676 0.96 18.13 -13.49
C LEU A 676 -0.39 18.71 -13.07
N ARG A 677 -0.41 20.00 -12.75
CA ARG A 677 -1.61 20.65 -12.25
C ARG A 677 -1.77 22.10 -12.74
N PRO A 678 -2.95 22.48 -13.25
CA PRO A 678 -3.39 23.87 -13.31
C PRO A 678 -4.02 24.29 -11.99
N LEU A 679 -3.59 25.41 -11.41
CA LEU A 679 -4.32 26.11 -10.36
C LEU A 679 -5.14 27.24 -10.99
N GLY A 680 -6.42 27.32 -10.66
CA GLY A 680 -7.26 28.47 -10.94
C GLY A 680 -7.54 29.20 -9.63
N LEU A 681 -6.91 30.35 -9.39
CA LEU A 681 -7.26 31.23 -8.28
C LEU A 681 -8.42 32.14 -8.72
N ARG A 682 -9.53 32.15 -7.97
CA ARG A 682 -10.60 33.16 -8.14
C ARG A 682 -10.84 33.92 -6.83
N HIS A 683 -10.84 35.26 -6.94
CA HIS A 683 -11.17 36.35 -5.97
C HIS A 683 -10.08 36.86 -5.00
N THR A 684 -9.94 38.15 -4.63
CA THR A 684 -10.12 39.52 -5.25
C THR A 684 -9.49 40.56 -4.30
N ASN A 685 -8.36 41.21 -4.64
CA ASN A 685 -8.05 42.65 -4.39
C ASN A 685 -6.71 43.06 -5.10
N PRO A 686 -6.58 44.26 -5.70
CA PRO A 686 -5.50 44.58 -6.67
C PRO A 686 -4.06 44.61 -6.13
N ASP A 687 -3.86 44.55 -4.82
CA ASP A 687 -2.58 44.83 -4.16
C ASP A 687 -1.96 43.61 -3.43
N GLU A 688 -2.25 42.37 -3.85
CA GLU A 688 -1.93 41.14 -3.10
C GLU A 688 -0.68 40.37 -3.64
N PHE A 689 0.21 39.93 -2.73
CA PHE A 689 1.36 39.06 -3.02
C PHE A 689 1.15 37.65 -2.44
N ASN A 690 1.31 36.60 -3.25
CA ASN A 690 1.12 35.19 -2.88
C ASN A 690 2.47 34.42 -2.93
N LEU A 691 2.85 33.74 -1.86
CA LEU A 691 3.95 32.78 -1.79
C LEU A 691 3.38 31.40 -2.14
N VAL A 692 3.99 30.66 -3.06
CA VAL A 692 3.64 29.25 -3.32
C VAL A 692 4.73 28.39 -2.69
N GLY A 693 4.38 27.58 -1.69
CA GLY A 693 5.26 26.63 -1.01
C GLY A 693 4.95 25.19 -1.43
N MET A 694 5.99 24.39 -1.68
CA MET A 694 5.88 22.96 -1.95
C MET A 694 6.69 22.19 -0.90
N GLU A 695 6.05 21.25 -0.21
CA GLU A 695 6.74 20.34 0.72
C GLU A 695 6.96 18.97 0.06
N PHE A 696 8.13 18.36 0.24
CA PHE A 696 8.43 17.00 -0.23
C PHE A 696 8.86 16.13 0.94
N SER A 697 8.33 14.90 1.10
CA SER A 697 8.88 13.92 2.06
C SER A 697 9.96 13.04 1.41
N ASN A 698 11.20 13.05 1.94
CA ASN A 698 12.27 12.15 1.55
C ASN A 698 12.69 11.24 2.74
N PRO A 699 12.37 9.95 2.73
CA PRO A 699 12.64 9.05 3.85
C PRO A 699 14.09 8.56 3.97
N THR A 700 15.00 8.86 3.03
CA THR A 700 16.36 8.28 3.03
C THR A 700 17.45 9.16 3.63
N GLY A 701 17.20 10.43 3.94
CA GLY A 701 18.16 11.33 4.60
C GLY A 701 19.44 11.68 3.82
N ASP A 702 19.75 10.99 2.73
CA ASP A 702 21.02 11.14 2.00
C ASP A 702 20.86 12.00 0.74
N GLY A 703 21.29 13.27 0.83
CA GLY A 703 21.59 14.14 -0.30
C GLY A 703 21.07 15.58 -0.14
N PRO A 704 21.91 16.64 -0.30
CA PRO A 704 21.42 18.00 -0.31
C PRO A 704 20.71 18.30 -1.65
N PRO A 705 19.48 18.85 -1.64
CA PRO A 705 18.83 19.25 -2.87
C PRO A 705 19.55 20.46 -3.48
N GLN A 706 19.81 20.42 -4.79
CA GLN A 706 20.36 21.55 -5.53
C GLN A 706 19.28 22.63 -5.74
N LYS A 707 19.16 23.57 -4.77
CA LYS A 707 18.84 25.02 -4.86
C LYS A 707 18.07 25.50 -3.61
N ARG A 708 18.42 26.71 -3.16
CA ARG A 708 18.07 27.41 -1.90
C ARG A 708 16.77 26.97 -1.21
N VAL A 709 16.96 26.23 -0.12
CA VAL A 709 16.01 25.88 0.95
C VAL A 709 15.84 27.08 1.89
N VAL A 710 14.61 27.41 2.32
CA VAL A 710 14.38 28.55 3.24
C VAL A 710 13.96 28.14 4.66
N SER A 711 13.37 26.97 4.90
CA SER A 711 13.24 26.44 6.27
C SER A 711 12.85 24.96 6.26
N TRP A 712 13.10 24.28 7.38
CA TRP A 712 12.71 22.90 7.63
C TRP A 712 11.51 22.90 8.58
N LEU A 713 10.33 22.46 8.11
CA LEU A 713 9.19 22.15 8.97
C LEU A 713 9.02 20.62 9.00
N LYS A 714 9.11 20.03 10.20
CA LYS A 714 8.75 18.62 10.42
C LYS A 714 7.23 18.54 10.53
N GLY A 715 6.58 17.66 9.76
CA GLY A 715 5.14 17.39 9.93
C GLY A 715 4.45 16.69 8.76
N PHE A 716 4.97 16.78 7.53
CA PHE A 716 4.40 16.07 6.38
C PHE A 716 4.89 14.61 6.30
N GLY A 717 4.00 13.66 5.97
CA GLY A 717 4.36 12.25 5.80
C GLY A 717 4.69 11.47 7.08
N LEU A 718 3.94 11.71 8.18
CA LEU A 718 4.14 11.03 9.47
C LEU A 718 5.55 11.25 10.06
N GLY A 719 6.14 12.42 9.83
CA GLY A 719 7.46 12.78 10.39
C GLY A 719 8.67 12.37 9.56
N ALA A 720 8.50 11.80 8.37
CA ALA A 720 9.59 11.58 7.42
C ALA A 720 10.22 12.93 7.00
N ALA A 721 11.54 12.98 6.77
CA ALA A 721 12.26 14.24 6.53
C ALA A 721 11.63 15.02 5.36
N ALA A 722 11.05 16.19 5.65
CA ALA A 722 10.38 17.03 4.67
C ALA A 722 11.17 18.30 4.38
N GLY A 723 11.29 18.66 3.09
CA GLY A 723 11.91 19.92 2.65
C GLY A 723 10.88 20.81 1.98
N THR A 724 10.80 22.08 2.39
CA THR A 724 9.90 23.08 1.80
C THR A 724 10.65 23.96 0.79
N VAL A 725 10.15 24.04 -0.44
CA VAL A 725 10.64 24.95 -1.50
C VAL A 725 9.56 25.99 -1.77
N GLY A 726 9.85 27.26 -1.48
CA GLY A 726 8.91 28.37 -1.67
C GLY A 726 9.39 29.37 -2.72
N ALA A 727 8.45 29.91 -3.51
CA ALA A 727 8.68 31.05 -4.40
C ALA A 727 7.65 32.15 -4.14
N LEU A 728 8.11 33.40 -4.11
CA LEU A 728 7.24 34.58 -4.00
C LEU A 728 6.75 34.98 -5.39
N CYS A 729 5.44 35.00 -5.60
CA CYS A 729 4.82 35.40 -6.87
C CYS A 729 3.81 36.52 -6.63
N GLY A 730 4.04 37.69 -7.23
CA GLY A 730 3.01 38.74 -7.30
C GLY A 730 1.89 38.29 -8.24
N LEU A 731 0.65 38.29 -7.78
CA LEU A 731 -0.52 37.95 -8.59
C LEU A 731 -1.56 39.06 -8.48
N ALA A 732 -1.91 39.68 -9.61
CA ALA A 732 -2.95 40.70 -9.64
C ALA A 732 -4.34 40.10 -9.36
N ALA A 733 -5.26 40.88 -8.78
CA ALA A 733 -6.65 40.47 -8.59
C ALA A 733 -7.28 39.93 -9.87
N GLY A 734 -7.88 38.74 -9.80
CA GLY A 734 -8.54 38.10 -10.94
C GLY A 734 -7.56 37.43 -11.92
N ALA A 735 -6.25 37.50 -11.70
CA ALA A 735 -5.28 36.73 -12.46
C ALA A 735 -5.35 35.26 -12.04
N SER A 736 -5.53 34.37 -13.03
CA SER A 736 -5.35 32.94 -12.84
C SER A 736 -3.86 32.58 -12.91
N ALA A 737 -3.39 31.75 -11.98
CA ALA A 737 -2.00 31.32 -11.91
C ALA A 737 -1.92 29.81 -11.79
N THR A 738 -1.36 29.16 -12.82
CA THR A 738 -1.15 27.72 -12.85
C THR A 738 0.13 27.38 -12.09
N ALA A 739 0.00 26.76 -10.91
CA ALA A 739 1.11 26.19 -10.17
C ALA A 739 1.23 24.69 -10.46
N LEU A 740 2.37 24.31 -11.03
CA LEU A 740 2.70 22.95 -11.46
C LEU A 740 3.61 22.30 -10.40
N ALA A 741 3.22 21.14 -9.87
CA ALA A 741 3.96 20.47 -8.82
C ALA A 741 4.31 19.04 -9.21
N ALA A 742 5.59 18.76 -9.48
CA ALA A 742 6.09 17.43 -9.80
C ALA A 742 6.89 16.85 -8.61
N ALA A 743 6.53 15.66 -8.13
CA ALA A 743 7.30 14.91 -7.13
C ALA A 743 7.98 13.71 -7.80
N VAL A 744 9.31 13.58 -7.69
CA VAL A 744 10.05 12.46 -8.30
C VAL A 744 10.65 11.64 -7.17
N ALA A 745 10.25 10.37 -7.05
CA ALA A 745 10.96 9.42 -6.19
C ALA A 745 12.27 9.03 -6.88
N THR A 746 13.40 9.59 -6.42
CA THR A 746 14.74 9.19 -6.87
C THR A 746 15.40 8.33 -5.80
N GLY A 747 15.41 7.01 -5.94
CA GLY A 747 16.28 6.15 -5.13
C GLY A 747 15.73 4.78 -4.76
N SER A 748 16.66 3.83 -4.59
CA SER A 748 16.48 2.39 -4.40
C SER A 748 16.04 1.94 -3.00
N ALA A 749 15.39 2.79 -2.20
CA ALA A 749 15.00 2.45 -0.83
C ALA A 749 13.54 2.81 -0.55
N LEU A 750 12.71 1.77 -0.34
CA LEU A 750 11.50 1.58 0.51
C LEU A 750 10.61 2.78 0.95
N GLY A 751 10.74 3.94 0.33
CA GLY A 751 10.20 5.20 0.79
C GLY A 751 9.12 5.75 -0.12
N LEU A 752 7.92 5.95 0.40
CA LEU A 752 6.84 6.64 -0.29
C LEU A 752 7.09 8.16 -0.21
N VAL A 753 7.03 8.85 -1.36
CA VAL A 753 7.23 10.31 -1.46
C VAL A 753 5.88 10.98 -1.65
N GLY A 754 5.59 12.01 -0.86
CA GLY A 754 4.44 12.89 -1.05
C GLY A 754 4.81 14.32 -1.25
N ALA A 755 3.88 15.07 -1.84
CA ALA A 755 3.98 16.51 -1.96
C ALA A 755 2.67 17.20 -1.60
N GLU A 756 2.78 18.31 -0.87
CA GLU A 756 1.69 19.26 -0.63
C GLU A 756 2.05 20.61 -1.25
N VAL A 757 1.10 21.21 -1.97
CA VAL A 757 1.26 22.54 -2.57
C VAL A 757 0.39 23.49 -1.77
N THR A 758 1.00 24.59 -1.35
CA THR A 758 0.44 25.50 -0.38
C THR A 758 0.62 26.94 -0.88
N VAL A 759 -0.32 27.83 -0.60
CA VAL A 759 -0.22 29.26 -0.98
C VAL A 759 -0.34 30.13 0.26
N GLN A 760 0.71 30.90 0.59
CA GLN A 760 0.80 31.76 1.77
C GLN A 760 0.76 33.24 1.37
N ARG A 761 0.18 34.10 2.19
CA ARG A 761 0.29 35.56 2.05
C ARG A 761 1.47 36.03 2.92
N ALA A 762 2.57 36.51 2.35
CA ALA A 762 3.85 36.58 3.09
C ALA A 762 4.11 37.82 3.98
N LYS A 763 3.48 38.98 3.73
CA LYS A 763 3.66 40.20 4.56
C LYS A 763 2.37 40.85 5.02
N GLN A 764 1.32 40.78 4.20
CA GLN A 764 -0.03 41.21 4.59
C GLN A 764 -0.67 40.27 5.62
N ALA A 765 -0.28 38.99 5.71
CA ALA A 765 -0.87 38.06 6.67
C ALA A 765 -0.59 38.42 8.13
N LEU A 766 0.61 38.88 8.48
CA LEU A 766 0.94 39.27 9.85
C LEU A 766 0.21 40.57 10.26
N ALA A 767 0.18 41.57 9.37
CA ALA A 767 -0.58 42.80 9.60
C ALA A 767 -2.10 42.54 9.64
N HIS A 768 -2.58 41.61 8.81
CA HIS A 768 -3.97 41.17 8.81
C HIS A 768 -4.32 40.38 10.08
N GLU A 769 -3.42 39.52 10.56
CA GLU A 769 -3.61 38.76 11.80
C GLU A 769 -3.59 39.70 13.02
N GLU A 770 -2.71 40.70 13.04
CA GLU A 770 -2.74 41.75 14.07
C GLU A 770 -4.10 42.47 14.07
N HIS A 771 -4.59 42.85 12.89
CA HIS A 771 -5.91 43.46 12.76
C HIS A 771 -7.04 42.53 13.20
N CYS A 772 -6.94 41.22 12.93
CA CYS A 772 -7.89 40.22 13.42
C CYS A 772 -7.86 40.10 14.96
N LEU A 773 -6.69 40.17 15.58
CA LEU A 773 -6.55 40.18 17.05
C LEU A 773 -7.16 41.44 17.66
N GLU A 774 -6.92 42.61 17.07
CA GLU A 774 -7.54 43.89 17.50
C GLU A 774 -9.06 43.82 17.39
N ARG A 775 -9.58 43.34 16.25
CA ARG A 775 -11.02 43.16 16.05
C ARG A 775 -11.62 42.15 17.02
N ALA A 776 -10.93 41.06 17.32
CA ALA A 776 -11.37 40.07 18.30
C ALA A 776 -11.47 40.67 19.71
N ALA A 777 -10.49 41.47 20.13
CA ALA A 777 -10.53 42.17 21.40
C ALA A 777 -11.68 43.19 21.47
N ALA A 778 -11.87 43.99 20.41
CA ALA A 778 -12.97 44.95 20.32
C ALA A 778 -14.35 44.27 20.41
N LEU A 779 -14.55 43.17 19.68
CA LEU A 779 -15.78 42.37 19.76
C LEU A 779 -16.01 41.80 21.17
N SER A 780 -14.94 41.44 21.88
CA SER A 780 -15.03 40.93 23.26
C SER A 780 -15.45 42.01 24.26
N ALA A 781 -15.14 43.28 23.98
CA ALA A 781 -15.58 44.43 24.77
C ALA A 781 -17.03 44.86 24.45
N ASP A 782 -17.43 44.78 23.18
CA ASP A 782 -18.69 45.35 22.68
C ASP A 782 -19.90 44.39 22.77
N CYS A 783 -19.67 43.08 22.65
CA CYS A 783 -20.75 42.09 22.67
C CYS A 783 -21.24 41.76 24.09
N ASP A 784 -22.46 41.21 24.20
CA ASP A 784 -23.05 40.85 25.49
C ASP A 784 -22.39 39.63 26.14
N ALA A 785 -21.79 38.77 25.31
CA ALA A 785 -20.94 37.67 25.72
C ALA A 785 -19.95 37.34 24.58
N THR A 786 -18.87 36.64 24.94
CA THR A 786 -17.89 36.11 24.00
C THR A 786 -17.74 34.61 24.17
N VAL A 787 -17.85 33.86 23.08
CA VAL A 787 -17.42 32.46 23.00
C VAL A 787 -16.11 32.44 22.21
N LEU A 788 -15.00 32.18 22.90
CA LEU A 788 -13.68 32.04 22.30
C LEU A 788 -13.37 30.54 22.11
N VAL A 789 -13.17 30.11 20.88
CA VAL A 789 -12.89 28.71 20.51
C VAL A 789 -11.42 28.57 20.11
N LEU A 790 -10.61 28.03 21.02
CA LEU A 790 -9.22 27.68 20.76
C LEU A 790 -9.11 26.19 20.43
N GLY A 791 -8.08 25.81 19.68
CA GLY A 791 -7.92 24.42 19.31
C GLY A 791 -6.62 24.05 18.62
N THR A 792 -6.56 22.78 18.28
CA THR A 792 -5.55 22.12 17.46
C THR A 792 -6.25 21.38 16.32
N ASP A 793 -5.46 20.75 15.45
CA ASP A 793 -5.98 19.94 14.35
C ASP A 793 -5.22 18.61 14.26
N GLY A 794 -5.67 17.74 13.34
CA GLY A 794 -5.02 16.45 13.07
C GLY A 794 -3.64 16.53 12.42
N PHE A 795 -2.98 17.69 12.41
CA PHE A 795 -1.55 17.78 12.11
C PHE A 795 -0.74 18.01 13.37
N TRP A 796 -1.21 18.90 14.23
CA TRP A 796 -0.60 19.09 15.54
C TRP A 796 -0.75 17.84 16.41
N GLU A 797 -1.86 17.12 16.27
CA GLU A 797 -2.12 15.88 16.99
C GLU A 797 -2.29 14.74 15.98
N CYS A 798 -1.16 14.13 15.64
CA CYS A 798 -1.06 13.19 14.54
C CYS A 798 -0.13 12.03 14.90
N GLU A 799 -0.47 10.84 14.40
CA GLU A 799 0.47 9.74 14.30
C GLU A 799 1.79 10.15 13.63
N GLY A 800 2.91 9.60 14.11
CA GLY A 800 4.24 9.73 13.55
C GLY A 800 5.08 10.85 14.14
N VAL A 801 4.47 11.85 14.80
CA VAL A 801 5.20 12.99 15.38
C VAL A 801 4.58 13.40 16.72
N ASP A 802 5.41 13.49 17.76
CA ASP A 802 5.00 14.10 19.02
C ASP A 802 5.03 15.63 18.93
N GLN A 803 4.16 16.27 19.69
CA GLN A 803 4.08 17.71 19.80
C GLN A 803 5.35 18.29 20.42
N PRO A 804 5.82 19.46 19.95
CA PRO A 804 7.03 20.08 20.50
C PRO A 804 6.82 20.61 21.92
N HIS A 805 5.57 20.94 22.29
CA HIS A 805 5.18 21.54 23.56
C HIS A 805 3.67 21.49 23.76
N MET A 806 3.21 21.81 24.98
CA MET A 806 1.78 21.90 25.34
C MET A 806 1.11 23.23 24.98
N ARG A 807 1.84 24.23 24.47
CA ARG A 807 1.23 25.52 24.06
C ARG A 807 0.32 25.35 22.85
N PHE A 808 -0.64 26.27 22.70
CA PHE A 808 -1.43 26.34 21.49
C PHE A 808 -0.56 26.75 20.28
N PRO A 809 -0.87 26.26 19.08
CA PRO A 809 -0.20 26.71 17.88
C PRO A 809 -0.62 28.12 17.49
N GLY A 810 0.29 28.85 16.83
CA GLY A 810 0.06 30.22 16.37
C GLY A 810 -0.02 31.22 17.53
N ARG A 811 -0.84 32.26 17.36
CA ARG A 811 -0.99 33.37 18.32
C ARG A 811 -2.21 33.22 19.25
N GLN A 812 -2.65 31.98 19.48
CA GLN A 812 -3.86 31.70 20.27
C GLN A 812 -3.75 32.11 21.74
N ASP A 813 -2.57 31.97 22.35
CA ASP A 813 -2.32 32.43 23.72
C ASP A 813 -2.48 33.95 23.83
N GLU A 814 -2.01 34.69 22.83
CA GLU A 814 -2.17 36.14 22.75
C GLU A 814 -3.62 36.55 22.48
N LEU A 815 -4.32 35.84 21.59
CA LEU A 815 -5.75 36.02 21.34
C LEU A 815 -6.56 35.87 22.63
N LEU A 816 -6.28 34.82 23.41
CA LEU A 816 -6.92 34.60 24.71
C LEU A 816 -6.70 35.77 25.66
N LEU A 817 -5.45 36.20 25.84
CA LEU A 817 -5.11 37.29 26.75
C LEU A 817 -5.79 38.61 26.36
N ARG A 818 -5.79 38.95 25.06
CA ARG A 818 -6.42 40.19 24.56
C ARG A 818 -7.94 40.16 24.72
N CYS A 819 -8.60 39.06 24.32
CA CYS A 819 -10.04 38.91 24.47
C CYS A 819 -10.48 38.89 25.94
N ALA A 820 -9.76 38.17 26.80
CA ALA A 820 -10.07 38.08 28.23
C ALA A 820 -9.91 39.44 28.92
N SER A 821 -8.83 40.17 28.64
CA SER A 821 -8.61 41.52 29.16
C SER A 821 -9.71 42.50 28.72
N ALA A 822 -10.08 42.49 27.43
CA ALA A 822 -11.13 43.35 26.90
C ALA A 822 -12.52 43.03 27.49
N ALA A 823 -12.90 41.75 27.58
CA ALA A 823 -14.15 41.32 28.18
C ALA A 823 -14.24 41.70 29.66
N GLN A 824 -13.15 41.51 30.41
CA GLN A 824 -13.06 41.91 31.82
C GLN A 824 -13.22 43.42 32.01
N ALA A 825 -12.52 44.22 31.21
CA ALA A 825 -12.59 45.68 31.28
C ALA A 825 -14.02 46.22 31.05
N SER A 826 -14.77 45.57 30.15
CA SER A 826 -16.18 45.90 29.88
C SER A 826 -17.20 45.19 30.78
N GLY A 827 -16.75 44.37 31.74
CA GLY A 827 -17.63 43.58 32.61
C GLY A 827 -18.46 42.52 31.89
N LYS A 828 -18.05 42.11 30.68
CA LYS A 828 -18.74 41.10 29.85
C LYS A 828 -18.17 39.70 30.11
N PRO A 829 -18.98 38.64 30.03
CA PRO A 829 -18.49 37.28 30.22
C PRO A 829 -17.76 36.75 28.98
N LEU A 830 -16.57 36.19 29.18
CA LEU A 830 -15.88 35.36 28.20
C LEU A 830 -16.00 33.88 28.57
N ILE A 831 -16.45 33.07 27.62
CA ILE A 831 -16.55 31.62 27.67
C ILE A 831 -15.50 31.05 26.72
N LEU A 832 -14.62 30.20 27.23
CA LEU A 832 -13.58 29.52 26.48
C LEU A 832 -14.03 28.10 26.11
N VAL A 833 -13.93 27.74 24.85
CA VAL A 833 -14.11 26.38 24.33
C VAL A 833 -12.76 25.87 23.83
N LEU A 834 -12.36 24.69 24.30
CA LEU A 834 -11.11 24.03 23.92
C LEU A 834 -11.42 22.82 23.03
N ASN A 835 -11.11 22.92 21.74
CA ASN A 835 -11.25 21.85 20.77
C ASN A 835 -9.87 21.22 20.48
N VAL A 836 -9.46 20.33 21.38
CA VAL A 836 -8.11 19.74 21.44
C VAL A 836 -8.19 18.26 21.81
N GLY A 837 -7.29 17.41 21.31
CA GLY A 837 -7.22 15.99 21.65
C GLY A 837 -6.25 15.64 22.80
N SER A 838 -5.48 16.64 23.26
CA SER A 838 -4.43 16.52 24.27
C SER A 838 -4.40 17.75 25.20
N PRO A 839 -3.81 17.62 26.40
CA PRO A 839 -3.67 18.73 27.33
C PRO A 839 -2.92 19.92 26.73
N LYS A 840 -3.42 21.13 27.02
CA LYS A 840 -2.79 22.39 26.64
C LYS A 840 -2.51 23.28 27.83
N GLU A 841 -1.37 23.96 27.78
CA GLU A 841 -1.02 25.01 28.73
C GLU A 841 -1.87 26.25 28.43
N LEU A 842 -2.39 26.91 29.48
CA LEU A 842 -3.19 28.14 29.37
C LEU A 842 -2.54 29.24 30.22
N PRO A 843 -2.27 30.44 29.66
CA PRO A 843 -1.46 31.47 30.31
C PRO A 843 -2.14 32.14 31.52
N ASN A 844 -3.46 32.36 31.50
CA ASN A 844 -4.25 32.81 32.65
C ASN A 844 -5.74 32.47 32.46
N LEU A 845 -6.39 31.99 33.52
CA LEU A 845 -7.83 31.67 33.53
C LEU A 845 -8.66 32.51 34.49
N SER A 846 -8.08 33.44 35.29
CA SER A 846 -8.84 34.25 36.25
C SER A 846 -10.00 34.99 35.60
N ASP A 847 -9.73 35.55 34.42
CA ASP A 847 -10.61 36.49 33.72
C ASP A 847 -11.60 35.79 32.77
N VAL A 848 -11.48 34.46 32.64
CA VAL A 848 -12.39 33.60 31.88
C VAL A 848 -13.53 33.12 32.78
N ARG A 849 -14.79 33.33 32.41
CA ARG A 849 -15.94 32.96 33.25
C ARG A 849 -16.27 31.48 33.19
N SER A 850 -16.13 30.87 32.02
CA SER A 850 -16.38 29.44 31.82
C SER A 850 -15.39 28.82 30.86
N VAL A 851 -15.01 27.56 31.08
CA VAL A 851 -14.10 26.79 30.22
C VAL A 851 -14.74 25.44 29.94
N LEU A 852 -14.97 25.14 28.66
CA LEU A 852 -15.54 23.89 28.18
C LEU A 852 -14.52 23.17 27.29
N LEU A 853 -14.18 21.93 27.64
CA LEU A 853 -13.34 21.06 26.82
C LEU A 853 -14.25 20.16 25.96
N SER A 854 -14.08 20.24 24.64
CA SER A 854 -14.91 19.49 23.68
C SER A 854 -14.28 18.20 23.16
N TYR A 855 -12.98 18.03 23.37
CA TYR A 855 -12.18 17.02 22.66
C TYR A 855 -12.39 17.06 21.13
N TYR A 856 -12.13 15.93 20.49
CA TYR A 856 -12.54 15.59 19.13
C TYR A 856 -13.67 14.54 19.20
N GLY A 857 -14.91 15.00 19.39
CA GLY A 857 -16.10 14.15 19.58
C GLY A 857 -16.75 13.66 18.28
N GLY A 858 -16.06 13.76 17.14
CA GLY A 858 -16.63 13.35 15.85
C GLY A 858 -17.58 14.37 15.25
N GLU A 859 -18.42 13.96 14.30
CA GLU A 859 -19.28 14.89 13.53
C GLU A 859 -20.32 15.61 14.40
N GLN A 860 -20.67 15.04 15.56
CA GLN A 860 -21.62 15.63 16.50
C GLN A 860 -20.97 16.60 17.51
N THR A 861 -19.66 16.90 17.38
CA THR A 861 -18.94 17.82 18.28
C THR A 861 -19.57 19.21 18.29
N ALA A 862 -19.76 19.84 17.13
CA ALA A 862 -20.30 21.20 17.03
C ALA A 862 -21.75 21.31 17.56
N PRO A 863 -22.68 20.43 17.14
CA PRO A 863 -23.99 20.28 17.78
C PRO A 863 -23.95 20.21 19.31
N ALA A 864 -23.14 19.30 19.85
CA ALA A 864 -23.05 19.06 21.29
C ALA A 864 -22.52 20.29 22.04
N VAL A 865 -21.47 20.94 21.52
CA VAL A 865 -20.89 22.15 22.09
C VAL A 865 -21.94 23.27 22.16
N VAL A 866 -22.65 23.55 21.06
CA VAL A 866 -23.63 24.64 21.04
C VAL A 866 -24.82 24.34 21.96
N ALA A 867 -25.31 23.10 21.96
CA ALA A 867 -26.38 22.67 22.87
C ALA A 867 -25.97 22.86 24.35
N ALA A 868 -24.75 22.48 24.72
CA ALA A 868 -24.22 22.65 26.07
C ALA A 868 -24.05 24.13 26.45
N LEU A 869 -23.55 24.96 25.52
CA LEU A 869 -23.39 26.39 25.76
C LEU A 869 -24.73 27.11 25.94
N LEU A 870 -25.78 26.70 25.22
CA LEU A 870 -27.13 27.27 25.32
C LEU A 870 -28.00 26.63 26.41
N GLY A 871 -27.57 25.50 26.99
CA GLY A 871 -28.32 24.76 28.00
C GLY A 871 -29.61 24.13 27.46
N VAL A 872 -29.63 23.76 26.18
CA VAL A 872 -30.79 23.13 25.53
C VAL A 872 -30.56 21.63 25.35
N PRO A 873 -31.58 20.78 25.56
CA PRO A 873 -31.49 19.38 25.18
C PRO A 873 -31.44 19.26 23.65
N ASP A 874 -30.52 18.42 23.16
CA ASP A 874 -30.35 17.95 21.78
C ASP A 874 -30.77 18.92 20.66
N LEU A 875 -29.79 19.50 19.97
CA LEU A 875 -30.03 20.05 18.63
C LEU A 875 -30.18 18.86 17.67
N GLN A 876 -31.42 18.40 17.47
CA GLN A 876 -31.73 17.35 16.48
C GLN A 876 -31.63 17.95 15.08
N PHE A 877 -30.51 17.71 14.42
CA PHE A 877 -30.32 18.13 13.04
C PHE A 877 -30.91 17.08 12.08
N GLY A 878 -31.60 17.54 11.03
CA GLY A 878 -32.19 16.70 9.97
C GLY A 878 -31.16 15.97 9.12
#